data_AF-Q4CY95-F1
#
_entry.id   AF-Q4CY95-F1
#
_cell.length_a   1.000
_cell.length_b   1.000
_cell.length_c   1.000
_cell.angle_alpha   90.00
_cell.angle_beta   90.00
_cell.angle_gamma   90.00
#
_symmetry.space_group_name_H-M   'P 1'
#
loop_
_entity.id
_entity.type
_entity.pdbx_description
1 polymer ?
#
loop_
_entity_poly.entity_id
_entity_poly.type
_entity_poly.pdbx_seq_one_letter_code
_entity_poly.pdbx_strand_id
1 'polypeptide(L)'
;MSRADKRQHRDHVVGTSRDASVRLYAFATTRPRYQVVFSPERPVIVLKTRKGSAHQHPCSQWAPLASLLFSQRPNTTHAMYVVDTTALPEAMEKEERATPNVGPVIKRLSNVMAKLNAHEATMVAAGVSAPLAFKYVIMGEKTLGHTDRLVRRLILLCPASIRPFQQIARDAGKRASGVEYPKPQLVVLLSDASQAREWREWLQDSIANTTSGVSFLLESWSLSTNVKPSFFESVARESGSVADGTTVNLETHFSTPHVFRIDFVLSRESKKTEQRITPSPLTTTGCDDDAGDHGLEADEAEGESSLSEGSSLEECDCCAESSTVLGITNLQHCRQPTRVILEGRIMDAGACILGTTQGRVRMHDLDEAAKSSALGANGLKLKKGLAVRVESSLERDEIGRTTLKALRLTPLTRMQEKRSMTVCSMAEVPTYNVSTIAHAYGALLVRGRKCVLVRGFSGEFDGMRLPYLLHDDAQESAMDCAVRALCERCDISPDNFYIPSCISPVCYYDRVGTDGVCVCVTMHIALAVSAPSGAARDAVEEDESPEEPYDWFGYTKAMRILRTEKEREALQELQRCLRRAYDAGVYVPLKGFGVFGDDVVDATDSSKLPTSNLLAGLELMVVCTPGDREGSIMQLAREIITECVVRVTESTSREEIEETALATRRAGADNLVLCLSCDLDVNTFSEEELTYWAGRGARPRMMTVLLPGVSEMILQQRDEAAAAVFVHSAILSDVLLTAESDMERLSPATWGLLHLANRLNSDLALYCGLTARRPINFPSPLMTSAASVSNLSEEALHEITIRRVGRPLIAARLAPLLESGGLRGCCRDATILWAKGDVWLRSRPHARGSLTLDARSCCFALEEGDPWQENEDSTTRENVIVLHVWATNAAVKELECVMGDMLDGMLCGTSPPGSEAASEDGLPPWD
;
A
#
# COMPACT_ATOMS: atom_id res chain seq x y z
N MET A 1 5.87 -17.00 9.14
CA MET A 1 6.62 -16.67 10.38
C MET A 1 5.64 -16.63 11.53
N SER A 2 5.86 -17.45 12.56
CA SER A 2 5.01 -17.45 13.76
C SER A 2 5.03 -16.09 14.48
N ARG A 3 4.09 -15.81 15.40
CA ARG A 3 4.17 -14.61 16.27
C ARG A 3 5.48 -14.56 17.06
N ALA A 4 6.00 -15.72 17.46
CA ALA A 4 7.30 -15.85 18.11
C ALA A 4 8.44 -15.52 17.14
N ASP A 5 8.42 -16.02 15.90
CA ASP A 5 9.42 -15.64 14.90
C ASP A 5 9.32 -14.15 14.56
N LYS A 6 8.11 -13.59 14.39
CA LYS A 6 7.93 -12.15 14.19
C LYS A 6 8.47 -11.36 15.39
N ARG A 7 8.22 -11.81 16.63
CA ARG A 7 8.80 -11.21 17.84
C ARG A 7 10.31 -11.35 17.87
N GLN A 8 10.87 -12.54 17.70
CA GLN A 8 12.32 -12.77 17.69
C GLN A 8 13.00 -11.99 16.56
N HIS A 9 12.40 -11.96 15.38
CA HIS A 9 12.90 -11.22 14.23
C HIS A 9 12.77 -9.70 14.42
N ARG A 10 11.73 -9.23 15.14
CA ARG A 10 11.53 -7.84 15.58
C ARG A 10 12.48 -7.45 16.71
N ASP A 11 12.76 -8.36 17.63
CA ASP A 11 13.45 -8.09 18.89
C ASP A 11 14.97 -8.35 18.78
N HIS A 12 15.44 -9.18 17.82
CA HIS A 12 16.85 -9.59 17.74
C HIS A 12 17.50 -9.47 16.36
N VAL A 13 16.72 -9.50 15.27
CA VAL A 13 17.32 -9.81 13.97
C VAL A 13 17.58 -8.55 13.14
N VAL A 14 16.71 -7.54 13.10
CA VAL A 14 16.93 -6.42 12.14
C VAL A 14 18.01 -5.43 12.62
N GLY A 15 19.14 -5.39 11.92
CA GLY A 15 20.15 -4.31 12.04
C GLY A 15 21.33 -4.56 12.98
N THR A 16 21.48 -5.77 13.54
CA THR A 16 22.67 -6.14 14.32
C THR A 16 23.80 -6.65 13.40
N SER A 17 25.06 -6.66 13.85
CA SER A 17 26.18 -7.22 13.05
C SER A 17 26.01 -8.71 12.68
N ARG A 18 25.19 -9.44 13.45
CA ARG A 18 24.91 -10.86 13.29
C ARG A 18 23.73 -11.15 12.36
N ASP A 19 23.05 -10.13 11.87
CA ASP A 19 21.89 -10.30 10.99
C ASP A 19 22.31 -10.90 9.63
N ALA A 20 21.59 -11.94 9.22
CA ALA A 20 21.65 -12.53 7.89
C ALA A 20 20.77 -11.70 6.93
N SER A 21 21.11 -10.43 6.77
CA SER A 21 20.38 -9.46 5.96
C SER A 21 21.27 -8.78 4.92
N VAL A 22 20.60 -8.08 3.99
CA VAL A 22 21.27 -7.22 3.02
C VAL A 22 21.67 -5.94 3.73
N ARG A 23 22.97 -5.61 3.72
CA ARG A 23 23.53 -4.46 4.41
C ARG A 23 23.69 -3.29 3.44
N LEU A 24 23.44 -2.08 3.92
CA LEU A 24 23.60 -0.86 3.14
C LEU A 24 24.72 -0.01 3.74
N TYR A 25 25.65 0.42 2.92
CA TYR A 25 26.71 1.35 3.30
C TYR A 25 26.68 2.57 2.37
N ALA A 26 27.15 3.71 2.86
CA ALA A 26 27.28 4.96 2.13
C ALA A 26 28.70 5.51 2.29
N PHE A 27 29.37 5.77 1.16
CA PHE A 27 30.53 6.64 1.11
C PHE A 27 30.06 8.09 1.02
N ALA A 28 30.56 8.98 1.86
CA ALA A 28 30.25 10.42 1.81
C ALA A 28 31.48 11.27 2.16
N THR A 29 31.57 12.46 1.56
CA THR A 29 32.59 13.49 1.86
C THR A 29 32.03 14.67 2.66
N THR A 30 30.75 14.63 3.03
CA THR A 30 30.08 15.67 3.79
C THR A 30 30.65 15.78 5.21
N ARG A 31 30.27 16.84 5.96
CA ARG A 31 30.64 17.11 7.37
C ARG A 31 30.72 15.82 8.22
N PRO A 32 31.35 15.77 9.41
CA PRO A 32 31.59 14.55 10.21
C PRO A 32 30.47 13.50 10.36
N ARG A 33 29.24 13.82 9.96
CA ARG A 33 28.08 12.95 9.85
C ARG A 33 27.54 12.96 8.42
N TYR A 34 27.33 11.76 7.89
CA TYR A 34 26.41 11.56 6.78
C TYR A 34 24.99 11.94 7.24
N GLN A 35 24.31 12.80 6.48
CA GLN A 35 22.87 13.04 6.62
C GLN A 35 22.16 12.08 5.68
N VAL A 36 21.17 11.34 6.19
CA VAL A 36 20.35 10.46 5.35
C VAL A 36 19.71 11.31 4.25
N VAL A 37 20.04 10.98 2.99
CA VAL A 37 19.27 11.45 1.85
C VAL A 37 18.15 10.44 1.62
N PHE A 38 16.91 10.83 1.91
CA PHE A 38 15.76 10.06 1.48
C PHE A 38 15.60 10.21 -0.02
N SER A 39 15.41 9.10 -0.72
CA SER A 39 15.16 9.08 -2.15
C SER A 39 16.24 9.79 -2.99
N PRO A 40 17.52 9.36 -2.88
CA PRO A 40 18.61 10.00 -3.61
C PRO A 40 18.36 10.00 -5.12
N GLU A 41 18.61 11.13 -5.77
CA GLU A 41 18.47 11.28 -7.22
C GLU A 41 19.75 10.85 -7.94
N ARG A 42 19.61 9.95 -8.91
CA ARG A 42 20.68 9.37 -9.74
C ARG A 42 21.94 8.91 -8.97
N PRO A 43 21.81 8.21 -7.82
CA PRO A 43 22.97 7.76 -7.05
C PRO A 43 23.73 6.65 -7.79
N VAL A 44 24.99 6.48 -7.44
CA VAL A 44 25.76 5.29 -7.80
C VAL A 44 25.62 4.26 -6.68
N ILE A 45 25.12 3.08 -7.02
CA ILE A 45 24.87 1.98 -6.08
C ILE A 45 25.67 0.77 -6.53
N VAL A 46 26.51 0.22 -5.65
CA VAL A 46 27.33 -0.95 -5.98
C VAL A 46 26.78 -2.21 -5.32
N LEU A 47 26.47 -3.24 -6.10
CA LEU A 47 26.03 -4.54 -5.59
C LEU A 47 27.21 -5.48 -5.35
N LYS A 48 27.41 -5.89 -4.10
CA LYS A 48 28.41 -6.86 -3.66
C LYS A 48 27.75 -8.17 -3.19
N THR A 49 28.27 -9.31 -3.64
CA THR A 49 27.85 -10.68 -3.24
C THR A 49 29.08 -11.54 -2.89
N ARG A 50 28.83 -12.72 -2.32
CA ARG A 50 29.79 -13.68 -1.77
C ARG A 50 30.74 -14.25 -2.83
N LYS A 51 31.92 -13.63 -2.97
CA LYS A 51 33.15 -14.29 -3.49
C LYS A 51 34.47 -13.59 -3.11
N GLY A 52 34.40 -12.58 -2.24
CA GLY A 52 35.58 -11.92 -1.65
C GLY A 52 36.02 -12.62 -0.36
N SER A 53 37.22 -12.28 0.13
CA SER A 53 37.69 -12.76 1.43
C SER A 53 36.70 -12.35 2.53
N ALA A 54 36.25 -13.31 3.35
CA ALA A 54 35.33 -13.05 4.47
C ALA A 54 35.88 -12.02 5.48
N HIS A 55 37.18 -11.74 5.44
CA HIS A 55 37.88 -10.86 6.39
C HIS A 55 38.07 -9.41 5.90
N GLN A 56 37.44 -8.99 4.79
CA GLN A 56 37.58 -7.62 4.27
C GLN A 56 36.25 -6.87 4.34
N HIS A 57 36.30 -5.61 4.79
CA HIS A 57 35.14 -4.72 4.78
C HIS A 57 34.47 -4.69 3.39
N PRO A 58 33.12 -4.76 3.30
CA PRO A 58 32.38 -4.74 2.04
C PRO A 58 32.80 -3.59 1.10
N CYS A 59 33.02 -2.41 1.68
CA CYS A 59 33.37 -1.18 0.98
C CYS A 59 34.85 -1.05 0.55
N SER A 60 35.81 -1.78 1.13
CA SER A 60 37.24 -1.50 0.89
C SER A 60 37.66 -1.58 -0.57
N GLN A 61 37.13 -2.55 -1.32
CA GLN A 61 37.42 -2.70 -2.76
C GLN A 61 36.87 -1.55 -3.62
N TRP A 62 35.90 -0.79 -3.11
CA TRP A 62 35.19 0.26 -3.84
C TRP A 62 35.63 1.66 -3.42
N ALA A 63 36.48 1.79 -2.40
CA ALA A 63 37.00 3.07 -1.95
C ALA A 63 37.69 3.87 -3.08
N PRO A 64 38.49 3.26 -3.99
CA PRO A 64 39.07 4.01 -5.12
C PRO A 64 38.01 4.59 -6.07
N LEU A 65 36.91 3.87 -6.32
CA LEU A 65 35.79 4.36 -7.13
C LEU A 65 35.09 5.54 -6.45
N ALA A 66 34.85 5.44 -5.14
CA ALA A 66 34.27 6.54 -4.36
C ALA A 66 35.15 7.80 -4.46
N SER A 67 36.46 7.67 -4.24
CA SER A 67 37.41 8.78 -4.37
C SER A 67 37.37 9.42 -5.76
N LEU A 68 37.32 8.62 -6.83
CA LEU A 68 37.19 9.14 -8.19
C LEU A 68 35.87 9.91 -8.39
N LEU A 69 34.74 9.35 -7.97
CA LEU A 69 33.43 9.99 -8.12
C LEU A 69 33.34 11.32 -7.34
N PHE A 70 33.81 11.36 -6.11
CA PHE A 70 33.82 12.59 -5.30
C PHE A 70 34.82 13.63 -5.82
N SER A 71 35.93 13.21 -6.44
CA SER A 71 36.85 14.13 -7.10
C SER A 71 36.25 14.77 -8.37
N GLN A 72 35.42 14.02 -9.10
CA GLN A 72 34.71 14.52 -10.29
C GLN A 72 33.50 15.40 -9.91
N ARG A 73 32.96 15.23 -8.69
CA ARG A 73 31.80 15.96 -8.17
C ARG A 73 32.05 16.50 -6.78
N PRO A 74 32.96 17.47 -6.62
CA PRO A 74 33.30 17.99 -5.30
C PRO A 74 32.09 18.63 -4.61
N ASN A 75 31.12 19.12 -5.38
CA ASN A 75 29.91 19.80 -4.90
C ASN A 75 28.73 18.86 -4.61
N THR A 76 28.85 17.53 -4.76
CA THR A 76 27.68 16.67 -4.49
C THR A 76 27.52 16.42 -2.98
N THR A 77 26.26 16.43 -2.53
CA THR A 77 25.89 15.95 -1.20
C THR A 77 25.51 14.47 -1.19
N HIS A 78 25.30 13.88 -2.38
CA HIS A 78 24.90 12.49 -2.53
C HIS A 78 26.03 11.53 -2.15
N ALA A 79 25.68 10.47 -1.43
CA ALA A 79 26.57 9.36 -1.18
C ALA A 79 26.67 8.42 -2.37
N MET A 80 27.80 7.71 -2.46
CA MET A 80 27.91 6.48 -3.23
C MET A 80 27.55 5.32 -2.32
N TYR A 81 26.58 4.50 -2.70
CA TYR A 81 26.09 3.41 -1.85
C TYR A 81 26.73 2.07 -2.21
N VAL A 82 26.91 1.20 -1.23
CA VAL A 82 27.28 -0.20 -1.40
C VAL A 82 26.20 -1.06 -0.75
N VAL A 83 25.54 -1.87 -1.55
CA VAL A 83 24.54 -2.85 -1.10
C VAL A 83 25.21 -4.21 -1.07
N ASP A 84 25.30 -4.79 0.11
CA ASP A 84 26.08 -5.98 0.38
C ASP A 84 25.17 -7.16 0.77
N THR A 85 25.20 -8.22 -0.04
CA THR A 85 24.47 -9.46 0.19
C THR A 85 25.37 -10.57 0.74
N THR A 86 26.66 -10.31 1.00
CA THR A 86 27.64 -11.34 1.41
C THR A 86 27.29 -12.06 2.72
N ALA A 87 26.53 -11.39 3.60
CA ALA A 87 26.06 -11.93 4.87
C ALA A 87 24.87 -12.91 4.73
N LEU A 88 24.24 -12.99 3.55
CA LEU A 88 23.15 -13.93 3.33
C LEU A 88 23.67 -15.38 3.27
N PRO A 89 22.88 -16.37 3.74
CA PRO A 89 23.28 -17.77 3.69
C PRO A 89 23.49 -18.26 2.25
N GLU A 90 24.53 -19.07 2.03
CA GLU A 90 24.82 -19.64 0.70
C GLU A 90 23.67 -20.46 0.13
N ALA A 91 22.84 -21.07 1.00
CA ALA A 91 21.62 -21.76 0.60
C ALA A 91 20.66 -20.84 -0.17
N MET A 92 20.50 -19.57 0.25
CA MET A 92 19.67 -18.60 -0.45
C MET A 92 20.26 -18.23 -1.81
N GLU A 93 21.59 -18.10 -1.93
CA GLU A 93 22.22 -17.85 -3.25
C GLU A 93 22.06 -19.03 -4.20
N LYS A 94 22.09 -20.28 -3.70
CA LYS A 94 21.82 -21.49 -4.49
C LYS A 94 20.36 -21.53 -4.95
N GLU A 95 19.43 -21.24 -4.05
CA GLU A 95 18.00 -21.16 -4.34
C GLU A 95 17.68 -20.05 -5.35
N GLU A 96 18.33 -18.88 -5.23
CA GLU A 96 18.19 -17.77 -6.18
C GLU A 96 18.63 -18.16 -7.60
N ARG A 97 19.70 -18.97 -7.73
CA ARG A 97 20.17 -19.47 -9.03
C ARG A 97 19.29 -20.56 -9.61
N ALA A 98 18.63 -21.36 -8.77
CA ALA A 98 17.75 -22.44 -9.19
C ALA A 98 16.34 -21.93 -9.58
N THR A 99 15.89 -20.84 -8.96
CA THR A 99 14.54 -20.32 -9.16
C THR A 99 14.48 -19.48 -10.44
N PRO A 100 13.62 -19.80 -11.43
CA PRO A 100 13.47 -19.00 -12.65
C PRO A 100 12.89 -17.60 -12.36
N ASN A 101 12.27 -17.45 -11.20
CA ASN A 101 11.63 -16.22 -10.72
C ASN A 101 12.50 -15.53 -9.66
N VAL A 102 11.99 -14.45 -9.10
CA VAL A 102 12.58 -13.74 -7.96
C VAL A 102 12.70 -14.67 -6.74
N GLY A 103 13.93 -15.03 -6.38
CA GLY A 103 14.25 -15.87 -5.23
C GLY A 103 14.45 -15.07 -3.92
N PRO A 104 14.93 -15.72 -2.86
CA PRO A 104 15.05 -15.11 -1.53
C PRO A 104 16.07 -13.97 -1.45
N VAL A 105 17.15 -14.02 -2.23
CA VAL A 105 18.19 -12.98 -2.22
C VAL A 105 17.65 -11.72 -2.86
N ILE A 106 16.99 -11.85 -4.02
CA ILE A 106 16.39 -10.69 -4.69
C ILE A 106 15.24 -10.12 -3.88
N LYS A 107 14.36 -10.93 -3.27
CA LYS A 107 13.31 -10.39 -2.37
C LYS A 107 13.88 -9.49 -1.27
N ARG A 108 14.97 -9.91 -0.63
CA ARG A 108 15.64 -9.12 0.43
C ARG A 108 16.34 -7.89 -0.13
N LEU A 109 17.03 -8.02 -1.27
CA LEU A 109 17.65 -6.88 -1.97
C LEU A 109 16.61 -5.83 -2.35
N SER A 110 15.49 -6.25 -2.95
CA SER A 110 14.39 -5.37 -3.34
C SER A 110 13.75 -4.65 -2.17
N ASN A 111 13.68 -5.27 -1.00
CA ASN A 111 13.21 -4.59 0.22
C ASN A 111 14.16 -3.48 0.67
N VAL A 112 15.48 -3.69 0.62
CA VAL A 112 16.47 -2.67 0.99
C VAL A 112 16.52 -1.54 -0.03
N MET A 113 16.52 -1.88 -1.33
CA MET A 113 16.51 -0.90 -2.42
C MET A 113 15.23 -0.05 -2.41
N ALA A 114 14.08 -0.66 -2.14
CA ALA A 114 12.81 0.06 -2.01
C ALA A 114 12.80 1.01 -0.80
N LYS A 115 13.45 0.65 0.31
CA LYS A 115 13.58 1.52 1.49
C LYS A 115 14.56 2.69 1.26
N LEU A 116 15.60 2.48 0.45
CA LEU A 116 16.47 3.56 -0.01
C LEU A 116 15.74 4.51 -0.98
N ASN A 117 14.81 3.96 -1.77
CA ASN A 117 13.92 4.68 -2.68
C ASN A 117 14.65 5.57 -3.70
N ALA A 118 15.80 5.12 -4.22
CA ALA A 118 16.57 5.90 -5.19
C ALA A 118 15.75 6.21 -6.46
N HIS A 119 15.98 7.36 -7.08
CA HIS A 119 15.39 7.74 -8.36
C HIS A 119 16.45 7.71 -9.46
N GLU A 120 16.19 6.98 -10.54
CA GLU A 120 17.10 6.76 -11.67
C GLU A 120 18.55 6.34 -11.31
N ALA A 121 18.74 5.44 -10.34
CA ALA A 121 20.09 5.06 -9.92
C ALA A 121 20.90 4.37 -11.02
N THR A 122 22.23 4.50 -10.93
CA THR A 122 23.18 3.66 -11.65
C THR A 122 23.67 2.54 -10.74
N MET A 123 23.27 1.30 -11.04
CA MET A 123 23.75 0.12 -10.33
C MET A 123 25.02 -0.44 -11.00
N VAL A 124 26.07 -0.66 -10.22
CA VAL A 124 27.33 -1.28 -10.66
C VAL A 124 27.44 -2.67 -10.06
N ALA A 125 27.70 -3.67 -10.91
CA ALA A 125 27.87 -5.05 -10.48
C ALA A 125 29.06 -5.69 -11.21
N ALA A 126 30.02 -6.23 -10.45
CA ALA A 126 31.25 -6.79 -10.98
C ALA A 126 31.30 -8.32 -10.89
N GLY A 127 31.75 -8.95 -11.97
CA GLY A 127 32.03 -10.38 -12.04
C GLY A 127 30.82 -11.23 -11.68
N VAL A 128 30.84 -11.82 -10.48
CA VAL A 128 29.79 -12.73 -10.00
C VAL A 128 28.54 -12.03 -9.47
N SER A 129 28.59 -10.73 -9.16
CA SER A 129 27.39 -9.97 -8.81
C SER A 129 26.55 -9.60 -10.03
N ALA A 130 27.13 -9.67 -11.23
CA ALA A 130 26.49 -9.24 -12.46
C ALA A 130 25.17 -9.98 -12.78
N PRO A 131 25.08 -11.33 -12.71
CA PRO A 131 23.81 -12.02 -12.94
C PRO A 131 22.72 -11.67 -11.91
N LEU A 132 23.10 -11.47 -10.64
CA LEU A 132 22.17 -11.11 -9.57
C LEU A 132 21.61 -9.69 -9.80
N ALA A 133 22.47 -8.73 -10.14
CA ALA A 133 22.06 -7.37 -10.47
C ALA A 133 21.17 -7.32 -11.72
N PHE A 134 21.51 -8.08 -12.76
CA PHE A 134 20.70 -8.18 -13.96
C PHE A 134 19.32 -8.77 -13.66
N LYS A 135 19.25 -9.86 -12.90
CA LYS A 135 17.97 -10.44 -12.48
C LYS A 135 17.15 -9.48 -11.61
N TYR A 136 17.79 -8.71 -10.73
CA TYR A 136 17.12 -7.67 -9.93
C TYR A 136 16.50 -6.61 -10.84
N VAL A 137 17.27 -6.00 -11.74
CA VAL A 137 16.77 -4.93 -12.63
C VAL A 137 15.69 -5.45 -13.60
N ILE A 138 15.81 -6.66 -14.12
CA ILE A 138 14.84 -7.16 -15.11
C ILE A 138 13.55 -7.70 -14.48
N MET A 139 13.61 -8.31 -13.30
CA MET A 139 12.46 -9.05 -12.73
C MET A 139 12.18 -8.76 -11.25
N GLY A 140 13.14 -8.21 -10.52
CA GLY A 140 13.11 -8.12 -9.05
C GLY A 140 12.82 -6.73 -8.49
N GLU A 141 12.98 -5.69 -9.29
CA GLU A 141 12.76 -4.31 -8.90
C GLU A 141 11.28 -4.08 -8.52
N LYS A 142 11.03 -3.46 -7.37
CA LYS A 142 9.66 -3.10 -6.97
C LYS A 142 9.24 -1.83 -7.69
N THR A 143 8.08 -1.87 -8.33
CA THR A 143 7.38 -0.68 -8.83
C THR A 143 6.75 0.03 -7.63
N LEU A 144 7.41 1.07 -7.12
CA LEU A 144 6.89 1.88 -6.00
C LEU A 144 5.95 2.99 -6.46
N GLY A 145 5.34 2.82 -7.64
CA GLY A 145 4.48 3.83 -8.25
C GLY A 145 5.20 4.98 -8.94
N HIS A 146 6.53 5.00 -8.91
CA HIS A 146 7.30 6.03 -9.60
C HIS A 146 7.17 5.92 -11.12
N THR A 147 7.12 7.07 -11.79
CA THR A 147 7.24 7.14 -13.26
C THR A 147 8.65 6.80 -13.73
N ASP A 148 9.64 6.88 -12.84
CA ASP A 148 11.03 6.50 -13.07
C ASP A 148 11.40 5.16 -12.41
N ARG A 149 12.60 4.67 -12.71
CA ARG A 149 13.11 3.41 -12.15
C ARG A 149 13.92 3.66 -10.89
N LEU A 150 13.85 2.75 -9.92
CA LEU A 150 14.85 2.70 -8.83
C LEU A 150 16.26 2.51 -9.39
N VAL A 151 16.39 1.67 -10.42
CA VAL A 151 17.64 1.49 -11.16
C VAL A 151 17.40 1.69 -12.65
N ARG A 152 17.78 2.86 -13.14
CA ARG A 152 17.67 3.22 -14.55
C ARG A 152 18.77 2.62 -15.40
N ARG A 153 20.00 2.62 -14.87
CA ARG A 153 21.19 2.17 -15.59
C ARG A 153 21.90 1.06 -14.83
N LEU A 154 22.22 -0.03 -15.51
CA LEU A 154 22.98 -1.15 -14.99
C LEU A 154 24.33 -1.25 -15.69
N ILE A 155 25.41 -1.14 -14.93
CA ILE A 155 26.79 -1.34 -15.41
C ILE A 155 27.28 -2.71 -14.94
N LEU A 156 27.48 -3.60 -15.91
CA LEU A 156 28.07 -4.92 -15.70
C LEU A 156 29.57 -4.87 -15.97
N LEU A 157 30.38 -5.06 -14.93
CA LEU A 157 31.84 -5.02 -15.02
C LEU A 157 32.42 -6.43 -15.08
N CYS A 158 32.99 -6.80 -16.23
CA CYS A 158 33.64 -8.09 -16.49
C CYS A 158 32.82 -9.32 -16.01
N PRO A 159 31.57 -9.49 -16.46
CA PRO A 159 30.78 -10.68 -16.16
C PRO A 159 31.51 -11.95 -16.63
N ALA A 160 31.48 -13.02 -15.83
CA ALA A 160 32.26 -14.23 -16.11
C ALA A 160 31.78 -15.02 -17.35
N SER A 161 30.50 -14.92 -17.71
CA SER A 161 29.90 -15.61 -18.86
C SER A 161 28.57 -14.95 -19.23
N ILE A 162 28.20 -15.00 -20.52
CA ILE A 162 26.91 -14.50 -21.02
C ILE A 162 25.73 -15.45 -20.69
N ARG A 163 25.99 -16.74 -20.44
CA ARG A 163 24.95 -17.77 -20.29
C ARG A 163 23.89 -17.48 -19.21
N PRO A 164 24.25 -17.02 -17.99
CA PRO A 164 23.24 -16.71 -16.97
C PRO A 164 22.28 -15.60 -17.41
N PHE A 165 22.79 -14.60 -18.15
CA PHE A 165 22.00 -13.48 -18.66
C PHE A 165 21.00 -13.94 -19.72
N GLN A 166 21.43 -14.82 -20.62
CA GLN A 166 20.55 -15.45 -21.62
C GLN A 166 19.45 -16.31 -21.00
N GLN A 167 19.73 -16.97 -19.86
CA GLN A 167 18.70 -17.71 -19.12
C GLN A 167 17.70 -16.75 -18.47
N ILE A 168 18.18 -15.74 -17.74
CA ILE A 168 17.32 -14.74 -17.08
C ILE A 168 16.42 -14.01 -18.09
N ALA A 169 16.96 -13.60 -19.25
CA ALA A 169 16.18 -12.92 -20.29
C ALA A 169 15.06 -13.82 -20.87
N ARG A 170 15.35 -15.12 -21.09
CA ARG A 170 14.34 -16.10 -21.53
C ARG A 170 13.23 -16.28 -20.50
N ASP A 171 13.57 -16.30 -19.22
CA ASP A 171 12.60 -16.47 -18.13
C ASP A 171 11.76 -15.19 -17.92
N ALA A 172 12.35 -14.01 -18.10
CA ALA A 172 11.64 -12.73 -18.08
C ALA A 172 10.69 -12.55 -19.28
N GLY A 173 11.10 -12.98 -20.48
CA GLY A 173 10.29 -12.86 -21.70
C GLY A 173 8.96 -13.61 -21.66
N LYS A 174 8.89 -14.70 -20.90
CA LYS A 174 7.65 -15.47 -20.69
C LYS A 174 6.62 -14.74 -19.83
N ARG A 175 6.98 -13.60 -19.22
CA ARG A 175 6.19 -12.91 -18.19
C ARG A 175 5.82 -11.47 -18.51
N ALA A 176 6.30 -10.91 -19.61
CA ALA A 176 6.16 -9.48 -19.88
C ALA A 176 4.67 -9.06 -19.86
N SER A 177 4.24 -8.55 -18.70
CA SER A 177 2.92 -8.01 -18.44
C SER A 177 2.85 -6.61 -19.03
N GLY A 178 1.73 -6.27 -19.68
CA GLY A 178 1.52 -5.03 -20.45
C GLY A 178 1.50 -3.72 -19.65
N VAL A 179 2.18 -3.61 -18.52
CA VAL A 179 2.27 -2.38 -17.73
C VAL A 179 3.45 -1.53 -18.23
N GLU A 180 3.20 -0.25 -18.51
CA GLU A 180 4.17 0.74 -19.01
C GLU A 180 5.24 1.11 -17.96
N TYR A 181 6.09 0.18 -17.53
CA TYR A 181 7.26 0.50 -16.71
C TYR A 181 8.47 0.82 -17.61
N PRO A 182 9.23 1.91 -17.38
CA PRO A 182 10.36 2.27 -18.23
C PRO A 182 11.36 1.12 -18.33
N LYS A 183 11.91 0.86 -19.51
CA LYS A 183 12.93 -0.19 -19.70
C LYS A 183 14.28 0.27 -19.15
N PRO A 184 15.20 -0.60 -18.71
CA PRO A 184 16.49 -0.18 -18.17
C PRO A 184 17.53 0.03 -19.28
N GLN A 185 18.59 0.78 -18.96
CA GLN A 185 19.78 0.94 -19.80
C GLN A 185 20.87 -0.03 -19.34
N LEU A 186 21.47 -0.77 -20.26
CA LEU A 186 22.52 -1.75 -19.94
C LEU A 186 23.88 -1.31 -20.51
N VAL A 187 24.90 -1.22 -19.65
CA VAL A 187 26.28 -0.98 -20.07
C VAL A 187 27.12 -2.20 -19.69
N VAL A 188 27.79 -2.81 -20.65
CA VAL A 188 28.67 -3.95 -20.41
C VAL A 188 30.12 -3.54 -20.65
N LEU A 189 30.94 -3.64 -19.61
CA LEU A 189 32.36 -3.35 -19.63
C LEU A 189 33.15 -4.64 -19.62
N LEU A 190 33.85 -4.95 -20.72
CA LEU A 190 34.64 -6.17 -20.87
C LEU A 190 36.13 -5.84 -20.91
N SER A 191 36.94 -6.60 -20.17
CA SER A 191 38.39 -6.53 -20.28
C SER A 191 38.93 -7.24 -21.52
N ASP A 192 38.25 -8.30 -21.97
CA ASP A 192 38.61 -9.11 -23.12
C ASP A 192 37.73 -8.76 -24.34
N ALA A 193 38.37 -8.32 -25.42
CA ALA A 193 37.70 -8.01 -26.67
C ALA A 193 37.13 -9.24 -27.38
N SER A 194 37.61 -10.45 -27.07
CA SER A 194 37.10 -11.70 -27.66
C SER A 194 35.64 -11.95 -27.28
N GLN A 195 35.29 -11.70 -26.01
CA GLN A 195 33.93 -11.84 -25.48
C GLN A 195 32.97 -10.80 -26.04
N ALA A 196 33.48 -9.66 -26.53
CA ALA A 196 32.66 -8.57 -27.03
C ALA A 196 31.83 -8.97 -28.27
N ARG A 197 32.26 -9.97 -29.04
CA ARG A 197 31.49 -10.45 -30.19
C ARG A 197 30.20 -11.16 -29.73
N GLU A 198 30.31 -12.13 -28.84
CA GLU A 198 29.16 -12.89 -28.32
C GLU A 198 28.14 -11.98 -27.62
N TRP A 199 28.62 -11.03 -26.81
CA TRP A 199 27.75 -10.03 -26.17
C TRP A 199 27.04 -9.14 -27.18
N ARG A 200 27.76 -8.68 -28.22
CA ARG A 200 27.17 -7.83 -29.26
C ARG A 200 26.12 -8.58 -30.07
N GLU A 201 26.40 -9.82 -30.47
CA GLU A 201 25.45 -10.66 -31.20
C GLU A 201 24.15 -10.88 -30.40
N TRP A 202 24.25 -11.22 -29.11
CA TRP A 202 23.08 -11.42 -28.25
C TRP A 202 22.28 -10.13 -28.00
N LEU A 203 22.96 -8.99 -27.81
CA LEU A 203 22.31 -7.69 -27.59
C LEU A 203 21.67 -7.11 -28.87
N GLN A 204 22.23 -7.42 -30.04
CA GLN A 204 21.73 -6.99 -31.34
C GLN A 204 20.57 -7.84 -31.87
N ASP A 205 20.37 -9.06 -31.35
CA ASP A 205 19.34 -9.97 -31.83
C ASP A 205 17.94 -9.36 -31.62
N SER A 206 17.43 -8.73 -32.68
CA SER A 206 16.18 -7.95 -32.73
C SER A 206 15.04 -8.74 -33.36
N ILE A 207 15.26 -10.02 -33.65
CA ILE A 207 14.31 -10.82 -34.43
C ILE A 207 13.21 -11.27 -33.47
N ALA A 208 12.06 -10.62 -33.61
CA ALA A 208 10.83 -10.77 -32.83
C ALA A 208 10.23 -12.19 -32.75
N ASN A 209 10.91 -13.22 -33.27
CA ASN A 209 10.40 -14.60 -33.35
C ASN A 209 11.27 -15.64 -32.61
N THR A 210 12.34 -15.24 -31.94
CA THR A 210 13.12 -16.15 -31.09
C THR A 210 13.11 -15.67 -29.65
N THR A 211 12.63 -16.53 -28.75
CA THR A 211 12.51 -16.32 -27.30
C THR A 211 13.83 -15.98 -26.59
N SER A 212 14.97 -15.89 -27.29
CA SER A 212 16.30 -15.63 -26.75
C SER A 212 16.75 -14.17 -26.73
N GLY A 213 16.10 -13.28 -27.49
CA GLY A 213 16.52 -11.87 -27.58
C GLY A 213 16.31 -11.13 -26.25
N VAL A 214 17.14 -10.12 -25.96
CA VAL A 214 17.00 -9.26 -24.76
C VAL A 214 16.58 -7.83 -25.10
N SER A 215 16.63 -7.47 -26.38
CA SER A 215 16.37 -6.13 -26.90
C SER A 215 14.99 -5.59 -26.49
N PHE A 216 13.96 -6.45 -26.41
CA PHE A 216 12.62 -6.03 -25.97
C PHE A 216 12.54 -5.64 -24.49
N LEU A 217 13.49 -6.11 -23.65
CA LEU A 217 13.55 -5.82 -22.21
C LEU A 217 14.35 -4.56 -21.88
N LEU A 218 15.14 -4.03 -22.83
CA LEU A 218 16.07 -2.92 -22.62
C LEU A 218 15.62 -1.67 -23.38
N GLU A 219 15.89 -0.49 -22.83
CA GLU A 219 15.72 0.76 -23.58
C GLU A 219 16.89 1.00 -24.53
N SER A 220 18.10 0.84 -23.99
CA SER A 220 19.34 0.98 -24.74
C SER A 220 20.40 0.10 -24.12
N TRP A 221 21.40 -0.24 -24.93
CA TRP A 221 22.57 -0.95 -24.46
C TRP A 221 23.84 -0.39 -25.07
N SER A 222 24.95 -0.47 -24.33
CA SER A 222 26.28 -0.17 -24.83
C SER A 222 27.28 -1.21 -24.36
N LEU A 223 28.29 -1.46 -25.20
CA LEU A 223 29.35 -2.42 -24.94
C LEU A 223 30.69 -1.70 -25.14
N SER A 224 31.50 -1.65 -24.10
CA SER A 224 32.82 -1.02 -24.16
C SER A 224 33.91 -1.99 -23.70
N THR A 225 34.96 -2.10 -24.51
CA THR A 225 36.21 -2.79 -24.17
C THR A 225 37.28 -1.82 -23.67
N ASN A 226 36.95 -0.51 -23.60
CA ASN A 226 37.88 0.51 -23.14
C ASN A 226 37.81 0.66 -21.62
N VAL A 227 38.54 -0.20 -20.92
CA VAL A 227 38.66 -0.23 -19.46
C VAL A 227 39.88 0.54 -18.93
N LYS A 228 40.54 1.32 -19.79
CA LYS A 228 41.71 2.12 -19.42
C LYS A 228 41.32 3.48 -18.82
N PRO A 229 42.16 4.03 -17.91
CA PRO A 229 43.36 3.42 -17.33
C PRO A 229 43.06 2.44 -16.19
N SER A 230 41.86 2.49 -15.61
CA SER A 230 41.39 1.53 -14.62
C SER A 230 39.92 1.20 -14.81
N PHE A 231 39.49 0.03 -14.29
CA PHE A 231 38.07 -0.33 -14.27
C PHE A 231 37.23 0.73 -13.54
N PHE A 232 37.73 1.31 -12.45
CA PHE A 232 37.01 2.33 -11.70
C PHE A 232 36.81 3.62 -12.51
N GLU A 233 37.81 4.05 -13.27
CA GLU A 233 37.66 5.21 -14.16
C GLU A 233 36.70 4.92 -15.32
N SER A 234 36.71 3.70 -15.86
CA SER A 234 35.72 3.31 -16.87
C SER A 234 34.29 3.32 -16.30
N VAL A 235 34.08 2.84 -15.07
CA VAL A 235 32.78 2.89 -14.39
C VAL A 235 32.38 4.34 -14.11
N ALA A 236 33.30 5.19 -13.62
CA ALA A 236 33.02 6.61 -13.37
C ALA A 236 32.57 7.33 -14.66
N ARG A 237 33.26 7.08 -15.78
CA ARG A 237 32.89 7.63 -17.10
C ARG A 237 31.50 7.18 -17.55
N GLU A 238 31.18 5.88 -17.49
CA GLU A 238 29.89 5.36 -17.94
C GLU A 238 28.73 5.66 -16.95
N SER A 239 29.06 5.93 -15.69
CA SER A 239 28.04 6.26 -14.66
C SER A 239 27.28 7.53 -14.97
N GLY A 240 27.84 8.43 -15.78
CA GLY A 240 27.16 9.61 -16.33
C GLY A 240 26.57 10.56 -15.29
N SER A 241 26.91 10.41 -14.02
CA SER A 241 26.17 11.12 -12.97
C SER A 241 26.56 12.60 -12.93
N VAL A 242 25.57 13.43 -12.63
CA VAL A 242 25.65 14.89 -12.69
C VAL A 242 25.72 15.41 -11.24
N ALA A 243 26.33 16.57 -11.02
CA ALA A 243 26.22 17.22 -9.71
C ALA A 243 24.74 17.55 -9.45
N ASP A 244 24.27 17.27 -8.25
CA ASP A 244 22.86 17.46 -7.80
C ASP A 244 22.39 18.93 -7.73
N GLY A 245 23.22 19.88 -8.19
CA GLY A 245 22.92 21.30 -8.17
C GLY A 245 23.07 21.97 -6.80
N THR A 246 23.35 21.22 -5.72
CA THR A 246 23.55 21.82 -4.40
C THR A 246 24.90 22.53 -4.30
N THR A 247 24.91 23.76 -3.79
CA THR A 247 26.13 24.53 -3.52
C THR A 247 26.67 24.14 -2.15
N VAL A 248 27.81 23.44 -2.11
CA VAL A 248 28.43 22.97 -0.86
C VAL A 248 29.75 23.69 -0.63
N ASN A 249 30.02 24.06 0.62
CA ASN A 249 31.29 24.68 0.99
C ASN A 249 32.41 23.63 1.02
N LEU A 250 33.21 23.62 -0.04
CA LEU A 250 34.35 22.72 -0.25
C LEU A 250 35.41 22.78 0.85
N GLU A 251 35.52 23.88 1.59
CA GLU A 251 36.47 24.01 2.71
C GLU A 251 36.12 23.07 3.88
N THR A 252 34.87 22.60 3.95
CA THR A 252 34.37 21.73 5.03
C THR A 252 34.29 20.25 4.64
N HIS A 253 34.72 19.88 3.44
CA HIS A 253 34.67 18.50 2.95
C HIS A 253 35.88 17.68 3.41
N PHE A 254 35.68 16.39 3.68
CA PHE A 254 36.80 15.47 3.85
C PHE A 254 37.50 15.25 2.51
N SER A 255 38.82 15.27 2.51
CA SER A 255 39.65 14.98 1.33
C SER A 255 39.49 13.52 0.85
N THR A 256 39.12 12.61 1.75
CA THR A 256 38.83 11.20 1.46
C THR A 256 37.44 10.84 1.94
N PRO A 257 36.65 10.07 1.16
CA PRO A 257 35.30 9.71 1.56
C PRO A 257 35.30 8.78 2.77
N HIS A 258 34.41 9.07 3.72
CA HIS A 258 34.17 8.23 4.89
C HIS A 258 33.04 7.24 4.61
N VAL A 259 33.05 6.11 5.30
CA VAL A 259 32.04 5.06 5.15
C VAL A 259 31.13 5.01 6.36
N PHE A 260 29.83 4.95 6.07
CA PHE A 260 28.76 4.85 7.05
C PHE A 260 27.92 3.61 6.73
N ARG A 261 27.51 2.85 7.75
CA ARG A 261 26.53 1.78 7.65
C ARG A 261 25.14 2.34 7.94
N ILE A 262 24.15 1.95 7.14
CA ILE A 262 22.75 2.36 7.25
C ILE A 262 21.92 1.12 7.57
N ASP A 263 21.33 1.08 8.76
CA ASP A 263 20.44 0.02 9.20
C ASP A 263 19.00 0.51 9.24
N PHE A 264 18.07 -0.27 8.70
CA PHE A 264 16.64 0.04 8.70
C PHE A 264 15.96 -0.66 9.88
N VAL A 265 15.84 0.03 11.01
CA VAL A 265 15.33 -0.53 12.26
C VAL A 265 13.85 -0.18 12.43
N LEU A 266 13.00 -1.18 12.71
CA LEU A 266 11.61 -0.91 13.08
C LEU A 266 11.60 -0.33 14.50
N SER A 267 11.30 0.95 14.60
CA SER A 267 11.23 1.61 15.90
C SER A 267 10.05 1.09 16.69
N ARG A 268 10.31 0.64 17.92
CA ARG A 268 9.24 0.24 18.86
C ARG A 268 8.31 1.41 19.18
N GLU A 269 8.87 2.62 19.21
CA GLU A 269 8.18 3.88 19.54
C GLU A 269 7.35 4.38 18.36
N SER A 270 7.98 4.68 17.22
CA SER A 270 7.26 5.30 16.10
C SER A 270 6.44 4.32 15.28
N LYS A 271 6.60 2.99 15.50
CA LYS A 271 6.08 1.90 14.64
C LYS A 271 6.50 2.03 13.17
N LYS A 272 7.43 2.95 12.86
CA LYS A 272 7.97 3.21 11.53
C LYS A 272 9.37 2.61 11.42
N THR A 273 9.78 2.36 10.19
CA THR A 273 11.16 1.96 9.91
C THR A 273 12.04 3.22 9.96
N GLU A 274 12.94 3.30 10.94
CA GLU A 274 13.92 4.37 11.10
C GLU A 274 15.28 3.94 10.52
N GLN A 275 16.02 4.90 9.95
CA GLN A 275 17.38 4.66 9.49
C GLN A 275 18.37 5.01 10.60
N ARG A 276 19.14 4.02 11.06
CA ARG A 276 20.27 4.22 11.98
C ARG A 276 21.55 4.26 11.18
N ILE A 277 22.29 5.37 11.29
CA ILE A 277 23.60 5.53 10.66
C ILE A 277 24.69 5.31 11.70
N THR A 278 25.63 4.41 11.42
CA THR A 278 26.83 4.18 12.23
C THR A 278 28.09 4.38 11.37
N PRO A 279 29.15 5.04 11.88
CA PRO A 279 30.44 5.04 11.19
C PRO A 279 30.96 3.62 11.03
N SER A 280 31.46 3.26 9.85
CA SER A 280 31.98 1.92 9.55
C SER A 280 33.36 2.05 8.91
N PRO A 281 34.44 2.23 9.70
CA PRO A 281 35.78 2.44 9.17
C PRO A 281 36.22 1.29 8.26
N LEU A 282 36.92 1.59 7.15
CA LEU A 282 37.41 0.58 6.20
C LEU A 282 38.43 -0.41 6.79
N THR A 283 38.92 -0.13 8.00
CA THR A 283 39.83 -1.00 8.77
C THR A 283 39.11 -2.10 9.54
N THR A 284 37.78 -2.03 9.67
CA THR A 284 36.98 -3.05 10.37
C THR A 284 36.58 -4.17 9.43
N THR A 285 35.98 -5.24 9.95
CA THR A 285 35.32 -6.25 9.11
C THR A 285 33.99 -5.75 8.54
N GLY A 286 33.53 -4.57 8.97
CA GLY A 286 32.16 -4.07 8.75
C GLY A 286 31.13 -4.73 9.67
N CYS A 287 31.58 -5.59 10.59
CA CYS A 287 30.78 -6.35 11.56
C CYS A 287 31.09 -5.98 13.02
N ASP A 288 31.84 -4.90 13.25
CA ASP A 288 32.34 -4.58 14.57
C ASP A 288 31.20 -3.95 15.40
N ASP A 289 30.52 -4.78 16.20
CA ASP A 289 29.75 -4.30 17.34
C ASP A 289 30.78 -3.95 18.44
N ASP A 290 30.88 -2.68 18.81
CA ASP A 290 31.44 -2.29 20.10
C ASP A 290 30.47 -2.75 21.21
N ALA A 291 30.42 -4.06 21.44
CA ALA A 291 30.16 -4.61 22.75
C ALA A 291 31.50 -4.56 23.48
N GLY A 292 31.68 -3.53 24.32
CA GLY A 292 32.78 -3.44 25.26
C GLY A 292 32.70 -4.56 26.30
N ASP A 293 33.18 -5.74 25.92
CA ASP A 293 33.73 -6.72 26.84
C ASP A 293 35.17 -6.27 27.16
N HIS A 294 35.30 -5.47 28.21
CA HIS A 294 36.59 -5.27 28.86
C HIS A 294 36.82 -6.45 29.81
N GLY A 295 37.57 -7.43 29.31
CA GLY A 295 38.06 -8.54 30.11
C GLY A 295 39.08 -8.14 31.19
N LEU A 296 39.29 -9.13 32.06
CA LEU A 296 40.36 -9.32 33.06
C LEU A 296 40.14 -8.50 34.34
N GLU A 297 39.94 -9.07 35.53
CA GLU A 297 40.68 -10.16 36.18
C GLU A 297 39.84 -10.92 37.25
N ALA A 298 40.16 -12.21 37.43
CA ALA A 298 40.13 -13.03 38.67
C ALA A 298 38.77 -13.23 39.41
N ASP A 299 38.41 -14.38 40.00
CA ASP A 299 38.87 -15.76 40.05
C ASP A 299 37.75 -16.53 40.80
N GLU A 300 37.51 -17.76 40.38
CA GLU A 300 37.07 -18.93 41.18
C GLU A 300 35.64 -19.11 41.76
N ALA A 301 35.19 -20.37 41.56
CA ALA A 301 34.25 -21.21 42.33
C ALA A 301 32.74 -21.00 42.13
N GLU A 302 32.09 -21.75 41.23
CA GLU A 302 31.54 -23.12 41.43
C GLU A 302 30.24 -23.17 42.28
N GLY A 303 29.18 -23.73 41.70
CA GLY A 303 27.93 -24.04 42.40
C GLY A 303 26.74 -24.29 41.47
N GLU A 304 26.75 -25.42 40.77
CA GLU A 304 25.57 -26.01 40.09
C GLU A 304 24.48 -26.41 41.11
N SER A 305 23.19 -26.22 40.78
CA SER A 305 22.16 -27.28 40.91
C SER A 305 20.72 -26.82 40.56
N SER A 306 20.18 -27.43 39.50
CA SER A 306 18.83 -28.04 39.37
C SER A 306 17.53 -27.30 39.75
N LEU A 307 16.74 -27.04 38.69
CA LEU A 307 15.35 -27.50 38.43
C LEU A 307 14.39 -27.74 39.62
N SER A 308 13.24 -27.04 39.62
CA SER A 308 11.93 -27.61 40.01
C SER A 308 10.78 -26.67 39.63
N GLU A 309 9.76 -27.25 39.01
CA GLU A 309 8.48 -26.68 38.60
C GLU A 309 7.64 -26.17 39.78
N GLY A 310 6.78 -25.18 39.54
CA GLY A 310 5.81 -24.68 40.51
C GLY A 310 4.96 -23.55 39.94
N SER A 311 3.75 -23.89 39.50
CA SER A 311 2.74 -22.97 38.98
C SER A 311 2.20 -22.00 40.03
N SER A 312 2.06 -20.74 39.69
CA SER A 312 0.93 -19.90 40.13
C SER A 312 0.84 -18.65 39.26
N LEU A 313 -0.38 -18.38 38.79
CA LEU A 313 -0.78 -17.11 38.17
C LEU A 313 -0.38 -15.93 39.06
N GLU A 314 0.62 -15.16 38.65
CA GLU A 314 0.82 -13.79 39.08
C GLU A 314 1.32 -12.97 37.89
N GLU A 315 0.75 -11.77 37.79
CA GLU A 315 0.90 -10.77 36.75
C GLU A 315 2.39 -10.48 36.46
N CYS A 316 2.93 -10.92 35.31
CA CYS A 316 4.28 -10.49 34.91
C CYS A 316 4.24 -9.08 34.33
N ASP A 317 4.49 -8.14 35.22
CA ASP A 317 5.02 -6.80 35.02
C ASP A 317 6.44 -6.88 34.40
N CYS A 318 6.51 -7.37 33.17
CA CYS A 318 7.76 -7.63 32.46
C CYS A 318 8.30 -6.33 31.79
N CYS A 319 8.90 -5.47 32.63
CA CYS A 319 10.06 -4.58 32.40
C CYS A 319 10.07 -3.63 31.16
N ALA A 320 9.87 -2.33 31.45
CA ALA A 320 10.19 -1.21 30.57
C ALA A 320 11.72 -1.04 30.36
N GLU A 321 12.27 -1.63 29.30
CA GLU A 321 13.60 -1.25 28.81
C GLU A 321 13.54 0.19 28.27
N SER A 322 14.07 1.16 29.03
CA SER A 322 14.18 2.56 28.61
C SER A 322 15.01 2.64 27.32
N SER A 323 14.38 2.97 26.21
CA SER A 323 15.06 3.28 24.94
C SER A 323 16.01 4.45 25.16
N THR A 324 17.21 4.37 24.57
CA THR A 324 18.21 5.44 24.59
C THR A 324 18.35 6.06 23.20
N VAL A 325 18.36 7.38 23.13
CA VAL A 325 18.53 8.15 21.88
C VAL A 325 19.77 9.03 22.01
N LEU A 326 20.61 9.05 20.97
CA LEU A 326 21.84 9.86 20.92
C LEU A 326 21.62 11.13 20.09
N GLY A 327 21.82 12.30 20.69
CA GLY A 327 21.71 13.59 19.99
C GLY A 327 20.32 14.23 20.04
N ILE A 328 20.13 15.31 19.28
CA ILE A 328 18.92 16.17 19.33
C ILE A 328 18.05 16.16 18.05
N THR A 329 18.38 15.40 17.01
CA THR A 329 17.72 15.51 15.68
C THR A 329 16.25 15.09 15.66
N ASN A 330 15.80 14.26 16.59
CA ASN A 330 14.44 13.71 16.62
C ASN A 330 13.75 13.88 17.99
N LEU A 331 14.18 14.84 18.81
CA LEU A 331 13.61 15.02 20.16
C LEU A 331 12.09 15.25 20.13
N GLN A 332 11.62 15.96 19.11
CA GLN A 332 10.20 16.25 18.90
C GLN A 332 9.34 15.00 18.69
N HIS A 333 9.95 13.84 18.36
CA HIS A 333 9.25 12.57 18.17
C HIS A 333 9.46 11.56 19.31
N CYS A 334 10.42 11.82 20.22
CA CYS A 334 10.67 10.95 21.37
C CYS A 334 9.53 11.08 22.39
N ARG A 335 9.33 10.07 23.25
CA ARG A 335 8.40 10.13 24.37
C ARG A 335 9.08 9.73 25.67
N GLN A 336 8.57 10.10 26.83
CA GLN A 336 9.05 9.52 28.07
C GLN A 336 8.65 8.01 28.13
N PRO A 337 9.47 7.14 28.77
CA PRO A 337 10.70 7.43 29.54
C PRO A 337 12.01 7.39 28.71
N THR A 338 12.01 7.69 27.40
CA THR A 338 13.20 7.64 26.54
C THR A 338 14.35 8.49 27.11
N ARG A 339 15.51 7.86 27.33
CA ARG A 339 16.72 8.51 27.83
C ARG A 339 17.49 9.14 26.67
N VAL A 340 17.75 10.43 26.75
CA VAL A 340 18.52 11.16 25.73
C VAL A 340 19.97 11.31 26.20
N ILE A 341 20.90 10.76 25.44
CA ILE A 341 22.34 10.92 25.64
C ILE A 341 22.85 12.01 24.69
N LEU A 342 23.46 13.04 25.24
CA LEU A 342 24.00 14.16 24.49
C LEU A 342 25.47 14.35 24.77
N GLU A 343 26.29 14.46 23.72
CA GLU A 343 27.65 14.96 23.86
C GLU A 343 27.76 16.31 23.17
N GLY A 344 28.22 17.33 23.88
CA GLY A 344 28.25 18.69 23.35
C GLY A 344 29.16 19.60 24.15
N ARG A 345 29.21 20.88 23.76
CA ARG A 345 29.91 21.93 24.51
C ARG A 345 28.91 22.86 25.18
N ILE A 346 29.25 23.31 26.38
CA ILE A 346 28.46 24.33 27.08
C ILE A 346 28.60 25.66 26.31
N MET A 347 27.51 26.14 25.73
CA MET A 347 27.49 27.38 24.94
C MET A 347 27.27 28.59 25.83
N ASP A 348 26.35 28.43 26.78
CA ASP A 348 26.00 29.42 27.79
C ASP A 348 25.68 28.67 29.09
N ALA A 349 26.53 28.88 30.11
CA ALA A 349 26.34 28.24 31.41
C ALA A 349 25.18 28.88 32.19
N GLY A 350 24.92 30.18 32.02
CA GLY A 350 23.83 30.88 32.73
C GLY A 350 22.45 30.55 32.17
N ALA A 351 22.37 30.32 30.86
CA ALA A 351 21.13 29.88 30.20
C ALA A 351 20.98 28.35 30.11
N CYS A 352 21.95 27.59 30.63
CA CYS A 352 22.05 26.13 30.56
C CYS A 352 21.88 25.58 29.13
N ILE A 353 22.59 26.19 28.16
CA ILE A 353 22.51 25.80 26.75
C ILE A 353 23.68 24.90 26.38
N LEU A 354 23.37 23.70 25.89
CA LEU A 354 24.33 22.76 25.33
C LEU A 354 24.32 22.86 23.80
N GLY A 355 25.50 22.93 23.19
CA GLY A 355 25.70 22.99 21.75
C GLY A 355 26.30 21.70 21.21
N THR A 356 25.72 21.19 20.14
CA THR A 356 26.17 20.00 19.41
C THR A 356 26.31 20.33 17.92
N THR A 357 26.83 19.39 17.13
CA THR A 357 26.80 19.47 15.66
C THR A 357 25.38 19.52 15.08
N GLN A 358 24.35 19.15 15.86
CA GLN A 358 22.93 19.13 15.49
C GLN A 358 22.20 20.39 15.98
N GLY A 359 22.89 21.40 16.50
CA GLY A 359 22.27 22.61 17.05
C GLY A 359 22.35 22.70 18.57
N ARG A 360 21.54 23.57 19.16
CA ARG A 360 21.55 23.89 20.58
C ARG A 360 20.28 23.38 21.25
N VAL A 361 20.37 23.05 22.54
CA VAL A 361 19.24 22.62 23.37
C VAL A 361 19.35 23.23 24.76
N ARG A 362 18.21 23.59 25.36
CA ARG A 362 18.14 24.06 26.75
C ARG A 362 18.03 22.86 27.70
N MET A 363 18.88 22.86 28.72
CA MET A 363 18.96 21.82 29.73
C MET A 363 18.50 22.35 31.10
N HIS A 364 17.51 21.72 31.72
CA HIS A 364 17.17 21.92 33.12
C HIS A 364 18.09 21.08 34.02
N ASP A 365 18.28 21.51 35.27
CA ASP A 365 19.06 20.82 36.32
C ASP A 365 20.52 20.47 35.96
N LEU A 366 21.11 21.17 34.98
CA LEU A 366 22.50 20.93 34.56
C LEU A 366 23.51 21.19 35.69
N ASP A 367 23.28 22.21 36.51
CA ASP A 367 24.10 22.53 37.68
C ASP A 367 24.00 21.46 38.78
N GLU A 368 22.80 20.91 39.00
CA GLU A 368 22.59 19.82 39.96
C GLU A 368 23.28 18.53 39.50
N ALA A 369 23.17 18.20 38.21
CA ALA A 369 23.91 17.07 37.62
C ALA A 369 25.44 17.25 37.65
N ALA A 370 25.93 18.50 37.66
CA ALA A 370 27.35 18.81 37.78
C ALA A 370 27.87 18.63 39.22
N LYS A 371 27.03 18.85 40.23
CA LYS A 371 27.34 18.63 41.66
C LYS A 371 27.36 17.15 42.02
N SER A 372 26.49 16.35 41.42
CA SER A 372 26.37 14.90 41.69
C SER A 372 27.39 14.03 40.93
N SER A 373 28.08 14.58 39.94
CA SER A 373 29.12 13.87 39.18
C SER A 373 30.31 13.48 40.09
N ALA A 374 30.73 12.22 40.04
CA ALA A 374 31.66 11.54 40.97
C ALA A 374 33.12 12.03 40.99
N LEU A 375 33.37 13.31 40.70
CA LEU A 375 34.68 13.94 40.64
C LEU A 375 34.88 14.90 41.84
N GLY A 376 34.92 14.33 43.05
CA GLY A 376 35.41 14.99 44.26
C GLY A 376 34.47 16.01 44.92
N ALA A 377 34.84 16.43 46.14
CA ALA A 377 34.03 17.26 47.05
C ALA A 377 33.64 18.66 46.54
N ASN A 378 34.09 19.06 45.34
CA ASN A 378 33.89 20.40 44.79
C ASN A 378 32.97 20.44 43.55
N GLY A 379 32.48 19.29 43.07
CA GLY A 379 31.65 19.20 41.86
C GLY A 379 32.35 19.70 40.59
N LEU A 380 31.72 19.52 39.42
CA LEU A 380 32.27 20.03 38.16
C LEU A 380 31.86 21.49 37.95
N LYS A 381 32.83 22.42 37.87
CA LYS A 381 32.54 23.82 37.50
C LYS A 381 32.19 23.94 36.01
N LEU A 382 30.92 24.21 35.71
CA LEU A 382 30.46 24.47 34.35
C LEU A 382 31.11 25.76 33.80
N LYS A 383 31.78 25.67 32.66
CA LYS A 383 32.38 26.80 31.95
C LYS A 383 32.05 26.73 30.48
N LYS A 384 31.87 27.89 29.86
CA LYS A 384 31.69 28.02 28.41
C LYS A 384 32.82 27.27 27.67
N GLY A 385 32.45 26.44 26.70
CA GLY A 385 33.36 25.62 25.89
C GLY A 385 33.71 24.24 26.46
N LEU A 386 33.35 23.94 27.71
CA LEU A 386 33.57 22.62 28.32
C LEU A 386 32.79 21.55 27.54
N ALA A 387 33.48 20.49 27.10
CA ALA A 387 32.84 19.36 26.46
C ALA A 387 32.35 18.34 27.50
N VAL A 388 31.10 17.94 27.39
CA VAL A 388 30.42 17.07 28.34
C VAL A 388 29.58 16.03 27.61
N ARG A 389 29.41 14.87 28.24
CA ARG A 389 28.34 13.91 27.97
C ARG A 389 27.28 14.06 29.05
N VAL A 390 26.02 14.21 28.65
CA VAL A 390 24.87 14.36 29.54
C VAL A 390 23.87 13.25 29.22
N GLU A 391 23.47 12.50 30.24
CA GLU A 391 22.28 11.66 30.20
C GLU A 391 21.10 12.50 30.70
N SER A 392 19.98 12.47 29.98
CA SER A 392 18.84 13.35 30.22
C SER A 392 17.50 12.67 29.95
N SER A 393 16.43 13.26 30.49
CA SER A 393 15.04 12.93 30.14
C SER A 393 14.41 14.07 29.36
N LEU A 394 13.45 13.74 28.49
CA LEU A 394 12.68 14.69 27.68
C LEU A 394 11.69 15.47 28.55
N GLU A 395 11.53 16.78 28.34
CA GLU A 395 10.45 17.59 28.93
C GLU A 395 9.77 18.41 27.82
N ARG A 396 8.46 18.62 27.96
CA ARG A 396 7.64 19.48 27.09
C ARG A 396 6.86 20.46 27.95
N ASP A 397 6.72 21.70 27.47
CA ASP A 397 5.89 22.72 28.12
C ASP A 397 4.51 22.83 27.48
N GLU A 398 3.62 23.60 28.12
CA GLU A 398 2.23 23.81 27.68
C GLU A 398 2.09 24.39 26.27
N ILE A 399 3.15 25.00 25.73
CA ILE A 399 3.16 25.54 24.37
C ILE A 399 3.89 24.63 23.37
N GLY A 400 4.29 23.43 23.79
CA GLY A 400 4.91 22.40 22.95
C GLY A 400 6.40 22.58 22.66
N ARG A 401 7.13 23.36 23.44
CA ARG A 401 8.60 23.45 23.34
C ARG A 401 9.24 22.27 24.05
N THR A 402 10.24 21.68 23.39
CA THR A 402 10.98 20.55 23.94
C THR A 402 12.27 21.00 24.62
N THR A 403 12.41 20.69 25.90
CA THR A 403 13.63 20.85 26.70
C THR A 403 14.09 19.50 27.23
N LEU A 404 15.24 19.48 27.89
CA LEU A 404 15.80 18.26 28.47
C LEU A 404 16.16 18.49 29.93
N LYS A 405 15.88 17.52 30.79
CA LYS A 405 16.31 17.53 32.19
C LYS A 405 17.56 16.68 32.35
N ALA A 406 18.65 17.28 32.86
CA ALA A 406 19.89 16.57 33.08
C ALA A 406 19.77 15.58 34.26
N LEU A 407 20.11 14.31 34.01
CA LEU A 407 20.12 13.24 35.02
C LEU A 407 21.55 12.98 35.51
N ARG A 408 22.52 12.96 34.58
CA ARG A 408 23.93 12.70 34.87
C ARG A 408 24.82 13.45 33.90
N LEU A 409 25.92 14.02 34.41
CA LEU A 409 26.90 14.75 33.60
C LEU A 409 28.30 14.19 33.79
N THR A 410 29.04 14.02 32.69
CA THR A 410 30.43 13.57 32.67
C THR A 410 31.27 14.46 31.74
N PRO A 411 32.40 15.04 32.19
CA PRO A 411 33.30 15.78 31.31
C PRO A 411 33.99 14.83 30.32
N LEU A 412 34.15 15.26 29.07
CA LEU A 412 34.84 14.47 28.05
C LEU A 412 36.34 14.75 28.08
N THR A 413 37.14 13.70 27.99
CA THR A 413 38.59 13.82 27.76
C THR A 413 38.86 14.31 26.34
N ARG A 414 40.03 14.89 26.07
CA ARG A 414 40.44 15.30 24.70
C ARG A 414 40.36 14.15 23.69
N MET A 415 40.58 12.91 24.13
CA MET A 415 40.46 11.74 23.26
C MET A 415 39.00 11.42 22.94
N GLN A 416 38.11 11.50 23.93
CA GLN A 416 36.67 11.33 23.72
C GLN A 416 36.08 12.48 22.90
N GLU A 417 36.51 13.73 23.11
CA GLU A 417 36.12 14.86 22.27
C GLU A 417 36.44 14.62 20.80
N LYS A 418 37.64 14.09 20.48
CA LYS A 418 38.05 13.75 19.12
C LYS A 418 37.27 12.58 18.50
N ARG A 419 36.71 11.69 19.33
CA ARG A 419 35.91 10.53 18.90
C ARG A 419 34.42 10.83 18.85
N SER A 420 33.97 11.85 19.58
CA SER A 420 32.57 12.24 19.65
C SER A 420 32.08 12.69 18.28
N MET A 421 30.93 12.16 17.86
CA MET A 421 30.32 12.61 16.62
C MET A 421 29.56 13.94 16.80
N THR A 422 29.09 14.27 18.01
CA THR A 422 28.20 15.43 18.28
C THR A 422 28.96 16.65 18.79
N VAL A 423 30.19 16.50 19.26
CA VAL A 423 31.02 17.62 19.74
C VAL A 423 31.76 18.26 18.57
N CYS A 424 31.60 19.57 18.38
CA CYS A 424 32.39 20.38 17.43
C CYS A 424 33.03 21.59 18.13
N SER A 425 33.81 22.39 17.39
CA SER A 425 34.27 23.67 17.93
C SER A 425 33.08 24.61 18.13
N MET A 426 33.18 25.54 19.09
CA MET A 426 32.06 26.46 19.39
C MET A 426 31.64 27.31 18.18
N ALA A 427 32.56 27.60 17.26
CA ALA A 427 32.29 28.35 16.03
C ALA A 427 31.48 27.54 15.00
N GLU A 428 31.53 26.21 15.08
CA GLU A 428 30.83 25.29 14.18
C GLU A 428 29.47 24.84 14.73
N VAL A 429 29.15 25.13 15.99
CA VAL A 429 27.85 24.81 16.58
C VAL A 429 26.76 25.62 15.86
N PRO A 430 25.75 24.97 15.24
CA PRO A 430 24.67 25.68 14.58
C PRO A 430 24.00 26.69 15.51
N THR A 431 23.54 27.80 14.94
CA THR A 431 23.01 28.93 15.72
C THR A 431 21.61 28.69 16.25
N TYR A 432 20.83 27.79 15.65
CA TYR A 432 19.47 27.48 16.06
C TYR A 432 19.43 26.69 17.38
N ASN A 433 18.36 26.90 18.14
CA ASN A 433 18.08 26.22 19.40
C ASN A 433 16.75 25.47 19.29
N VAL A 434 16.77 24.15 19.37
CA VAL A 434 15.56 23.32 19.23
C VAL A 434 14.55 23.63 20.33
N SER A 435 15.00 24.02 21.52
CA SER A 435 14.13 24.40 22.65
C SER A 435 13.45 25.76 22.50
N THR A 436 13.72 26.50 21.42
CA THR A 436 13.02 27.76 21.12
C THR A 436 11.87 27.59 20.14
N ILE A 437 11.72 26.39 19.58
CA ILE A 437 10.68 26.04 18.62
C ILE A 437 9.63 25.22 19.36
N ALA A 438 8.38 25.67 19.29
CA ALA A 438 7.23 24.90 19.72
C ALA A 438 6.82 23.94 18.60
N HIS A 439 6.36 22.73 18.95
CA HIS A 439 5.87 21.76 17.98
C HIS A 439 4.36 21.55 18.12
N ALA A 440 3.70 21.47 16.97
CA ALA A 440 2.30 21.14 16.86
C ALA A 440 2.12 20.02 15.83
N TYR A 441 1.19 19.10 16.09
CA TYR A 441 0.91 17.98 15.21
C TYR A 441 -0.58 17.88 14.92
N GLY A 442 -0.88 17.54 13.67
CA GLY A 442 -2.23 17.41 13.17
C GLY A 442 -2.29 16.51 11.94
N ALA A 443 -3.48 16.35 11.39
CA ALA A 443 -3.70 15.58 10.18
C ALA A 443 -4.86 16.17 9.37
N LEU A 444 -4.67 16.38 8.06
CA LEU A 444 -5.77 16.71 7.16
C LEU A 444 -6.57 15.45 6.87
N LEU A 445 -7.79 15.36 7.40
CA LEU A 445 -8.70 14.27 7.06
C LEU A 445 -9.30 14.51 5.67
N VAL A 446 -9.11 13.54 4.78
CA VAL A 446 -9.54 13.57 3.39
C VAL A 446 -10.54 12.44 3.13
N ARG A 447 -11.57 12.78 2.34
CA ARG A 447 -12.59 11.87 1.84
C ARG A 447 -12.89 12.27 0.40
N GLY A 448 -12.41 11.46 -0.55
CA GLY A 448 -12.53 11.76 -1.98
C GLY A 448 -11.97 13.13 -2.36
N ARG A 449 -12.82 13.99 -2.94
CA ARG A 449 -12.51 15.36 -3.36
C ARG A 449 -12.51 16.39 -2.23
N LYS A 450 -12.90 16.01 -1.02
CA LYS A 450 -13.09 16.92 0.11
C LYS A 450 -12.11 16.69 1.26
N CYS A 451 -11.90 17.73 2.06
CA CYS A 451 -11.14 17.66 3.30
C CYS A 451 -11.89 18.31 4.46
N VAL A 452 -11.52 17.93 5.69
CA VAL A 452 -12.02 18.54 6.92
C VAL A 452 -11.21 19.77 7.29
N LEU A 453 -11.91 20.88 7.58
CA LEU A 453 -11.37 22.04 8.30
C LEU A 453 -12.14 22.22 9.62
N VAL A 454 -11.48 22.79 10.63
CA VAL A 454 -12.05 22.93 11.98
C VAL A 454 -12.26 24.38 12.38
N ARG A 455 -13.21 24.59 13.28
CA ARG A 455 -13.64 25.89 13.79
C ARG A 455 -13.36 26.02 15.29
N GLY A 456 -13.02 27.23 15.73
CA GLY A 456 -12.81 27.52 17.15
C GLY A 456 -14.12 27.95 17.82
N PHE A 457 -14.67 27.13 18.73
CA PHE A 457 -15.80 27.54 19.58
C PHE A 457 -15.39 28.18 20.91
N SER A 458 -14.17 27.89 21.37
CA SER A 458 -13.59 28.42 22.62
C SER A 458 -13.01 29.83 22.46
N GLY A 459 -13.04 30.41 21.26
CA GLY A 459 -12.37 31.68 20.95
C GLY A 459 -10.85 31.59 20.83
N GLU A 460 -10.28 30.37 20.80
CA GLU A 460 -8.84 30.15 20.58
C GLU A 460 -8.34 30.70 19.25
N PHE A 461 -9.18 30.60 18.22
CA PHE A 461 -8.95 31.19 16.90
C PHE A 461 -10.30 31.46 16.24
N ASP A 462 -10.33 32.48 15.40
CA ASP A 462 -11.51 32.84 14.63
C ASP A 462 -11.45 32.19 13.23
N GLY A 463 -12.60 31.75 12.72
CA GLY A 463 -12.73 31.17 11.36
C GLY A 463 -12.36 29.69 11.27
N MET A 464 -12.00 29.24 10.07
CA MET A 464 -11.60 27.85 9.79
C MET A 464 -10.08 27.72 9.72
N ARG A 465 -9.56 26.58 10.19
CA ARG A 465 -8.14 26.23 10.18
C ARG A 465 -7.91 24.76 9.87
N LEU A 466 -6.64 24.40 9.66
CA LEU A 466 -6.21 23.00 9.65
C LEU A 466 -6.24 22.39 11.08
N PRO A 467 -6.72 21.15 11.26
CA PRO A 467 -6.82 20.51 12.58
C PRO A 467 -5.45 20.08 13.12
N TYR A 468 -4.98 20.76 14.16
CA TYR A 468 -3.76 20.39 14.90
C TYR A 468 -3.89 20.75 16.39
N LEU A 469 -3.01 20.16 17.20
CA LEU A 469 -2.80 20.49 18.61
C LEU A 469 -1.32 20.80 18.89
N LEU A 470 -1.07 21.59 19.94
CA LEU A 470 0.28 21.77 20.48
C LEU A 470 0.72 20.48 21.17
N HIS A 471 2.00 20.12 21.02
CA HIS A 471 2.54 18.89 21.62
C HIS A 471 3.02 19.13 23.04
N ASP A 472 2.09 19.25 23.97
CA ASP A 472 2.34 19.57 25.37
C ASP A 472 2.71 18.36 26.24
N ASP A 473 2.28 17.16 25.87
CA ASP A 473 2.56 15.94 26.64
C ASP A 473 3.86 15.24 26.19
N ALA A 474 4.81 15.08 27.11
CA ALA A 474 6.05 14.35 26.89
C ALA A 474 5.87 12.80 26.81
N GLN A 475 4.77 12.24 27.31
CA GLN A 475 4.44 10.80 27.20
C GLN A 475 3.86 10.42 25.83
N GLU A 476 3.34 11.41 25.12
CA GLU A 476 2.66 11.25 23.83
C GLU A 476 3.67 11.28 22.66
N SER A 477 3.48 10.42 21.66
CA SER A 477 4.24 10.52 20.42
C SER A 477 3.69 11.61 19.50
N ALA A 478 4.48 12.09 18.54
CA ALA A 478 4.02 13.04 17.54
C ALA A 478 2.80 12.55 16.72
N MET A 479 2.71 11.23 16.49
CA MET A 479 1.59 10.63 15.77
C MET A 479 0.34 10.54 16.65
N ASP A 480 0.50 10.17 17.92
CA ASP A 480 -0.61 10.13 18.89
C ASP A 480 -1.22 11.54 19.02
N CYS A 481 -0.38 12.58 19.09
CA CYS A 481 -0.80 13.97 19.10
C CYS A 481 -1.59 14.36 17.83
N ALA A 482 -1.18 13.88 16.65
CA ALA A 482 -1.90 14.11 15.39
C ALA A 482 -3.26 13.39 15.34
N VAL A 483 -3.34 12.15 15.85
CA VAL A 483 -4.60 11.39 15.95
C VAL A 483 -5.53 12.08 16.95
N ARG A 484 -5.02 12.46 18.12
CA ARG A 484 -5.76 13.21 19.14
C ARG A 484 -6.27 14.54 18.61
N ALA A 485 -5.50 15.24 17.77
CA ALA A 485 -5.97 16.46 17.12
C ALA A 485 -7.21 16.24 16.25
N LEU A 486 -7.29 15.13 15.50
CA LEU A 486 -8.50 14.78 14.76
C LEU A 486 -9.66 14.40 15.69
N CYS A 487 -9.41 13.56 16.69
CA CYS A 487 -10.45 13.11 17.60
C CYS A 487 -11.05 14.26 18.42
N GLU A 488 -10.22 15.14 18.99
CA GLU A 488 -10.66 16.26 19.82
C GLU A 488 -11.24 17.41 19.01
N ARG A 489 -10.67 17.75 17.84
CA ARG A 489 -11.12 18.91 17.05
C ARG A 489 -12.23 18.60 16.06
N CYS A 490 -12.36 17.35 15.63
CA CYS A 490 -13.38 16.95 14.66
C CYS A 490 -14.46 16.07 15.28
N ASP A 491 -14.33 15.60 16.52
CA ASP A 491 -15.29 14.63 17.12
C ASP A 491 -15.43 13.35 16.24
N ILE A 492 -14.31 12.88 15.70
CA ILE A 492 -14.25 11.68 14.84
C ILE A 492 -13.52 10.56 15.58
N SER A 493 -14.16 9.38 15.66
CA SER A 493 -13.54 8.17 16.21
C SER A 493 -12.26 7.80 15.44
N PRO A 494 -11.19 7.35 16.13
CA PRO A 494 -9.96 6.88 15.47
C PRO A 494 -10.18 5.69 14.52
N ASP A 495 -11.29 4.96 14.63
CA ASP A 495 -11.63 3.84 13.73
C ASP A 495 -12.15 4.31 12.35
N ASN A 496 -12.56 5.58 12.24
CA ASN A 496 -13.14 6.14 11.01
C ASN A 496 -12.11 6.73 10.05
N PHE A 497 -10.83 6.68 10.40
CA PHE A 497 -9.76 7.10 9.51
C PHE A 497 -8.47 6.30 9.76
N TYR A 498 -7.56 6.35 8.81
CA TYR A 498 -6.18 5.89 9.00
C TYR A 498 -5.19 6.92 8.44
N ILE A 499 -3.99 6.96 9.02
CA ILE A 499 -2.91 7.84 8.57
C ILE A 499 -1.88 7.00 7.78
N PRO A 500 -1.83 7.09 6.44
CA PRO A 500 -0.90 6.30 5.65
C PRO A 500 0.55 6.68 5.96
N SER A 501 1.35 5.69 6.37
CA SER A 501 2.78 5.92 6.65
C SER A 501 3.63 6.20 5.41
N CYS A 502 3.09 5.92 4.21
CA CYS A 502 3.74 6.12 2.91
C CYS A 502 3.62 7.54 2.37
N ILE A 503 2.72 8.37 2.92
CA ILE A 503 2.58 9.77 2.50
C ILE A 503 3.31 10.66 3.51
N SER A 504 4.29 11.43 3.02
CA SER A 504 5.09 12.32 3.85
C SER A 504 4.24 13.45 4.45
N PRO A 505 4.44 13.80 5.73
CA PRO A 505 3.76 14.94 6.32
C PRO A 505 4.31 16.27 5.77
N VAL A 506 3.48 17.31 5.80
CA VAL A 506 3.84 18.68 5.39
C VAL A 506 4.08 19.52 6.64
N CYS A 507 5.20 20.24 6.67
CA CYS A 507 5.54 21.15 7.77
C CYS A 507 5.42 22.61 7.32
N TYR A 508 4.82 23.45 8.14
CA TYR A 508 4.89 24.90 8.00
C TYR A 508 5.27 25.56 9.33
N TYR A 509 5.74 26.79 9.26
CA TYR A 509 6.22 27.54 10.41
C TYR A 509 5.40 28.80 10.57
N ASP A 510 4.90 29.01 11.77
CA ASP A 510 4.15 30.20 12.14
C ASP A 510 4.78 30.90 13.35
N ARG A 511 4.46 32.18 13.54
CA ARG A 511 4.81 32.93 14.75
C ARG A 511 3.53 33.33 15.46
N VAL A 512 3.23 32.62 16.55
CA VAL A 512 1.96 32.78 17.28
C VAL A 512 2.18 33.66 18.51
N GLY A 513 1.24 34.60 18.74
CA GLY A 513 1.19 35.46 19.92
C GLY A 513 2.10 36.70 19.87
N THR A 514 1.97 37.57 20.88
CA THR A 514 2.78 38.79 21.05
C THR A 514 4.27 38.50 21.27
N ASP A 515 4.58 37.29 21.74
CA ASP A 515 5.91 36.89 22.19
C ASP A 515 6.79 36.41 21.01
N GLY A 516 6.19 36.25 19.81
CA GLY A 516 6.90 35.90 18.59
C GLY A 516 7.49 34.49 18.58
N VAL A 517 6.95 33.57 19.39
CA VAL A 517 7.39 32.17 19.47
C VAL A 517 7.16 31.49 18.13
N CYS A 518 8.18 30.82 17.62
CA CYS A 518 8.09 30.06 16.37
C CYS A 518 7.46 28.69 16.66
N VAL A 519 6.33 28.40 16.01
CA VAL A 519 5.64 27.12 16.07
C VAL A 519 5.89 26.39 14.75
N CYS A 520 6.37 25.14 14.83
CA CYS A 520 6.46 24.21 13.71
C CYS A 520 5.24 23.30 13.72
N VAL A 521 4.34 23.49 12.75
CA VAL A 521 3.13 22.67 12.60
C VAL A 521 3.39 21.58 11.58
N THR A 522 3.22 20.33 11.99
CA THR A 522 3.38 19.14 11.13
C THR A 522 2.03 18.51 10.85
N MET A 523 1.59 18.57 9.60
CA MET A 523 0.32 18.05 9.13
C MET A 523 0.52 16.72 8.41
N HIS A 524 -0.12 15.67 8.90
CA HIS A 524 -0.21 14.37 8.22
C HIS A 524 -1.42 14.35 7.27
N ILE A 525 -1.54 13.32 6.44
CA ILE A 525 -2.79 13.03 5.72
C ILE A 525 -3.48 11.88 6.44
N ALA A 526 -4.74 12.07 6.79
CA ALA A 526 -5.63 11.00 7.23
C ALA A 526 -6.66 10.73 6.12
N LEU A 527 -6.99 9.46 5.91
CA LEU A 527 -7.96 9.03 4.91
C LEU A 527 -9.16 8.42 5.64
N ALA A 528 -10.37 8.90 5.33
CA ALA A 528 -11.59 8.33 5.87
C ALA A 528 -11.79 6.88 5.36
N VAL A 529 -12.17 5.95 6.24
CA VAL A 529 -12.36 4.53 5.86
C VAL A 529 -13.76 4.28 5.28
N SER A 530 -14.74 5.10 5.65
CA SER A 530 -16.15 4.92 5.28
C SER A 530 -16.63 6.04 4.36
N ALA A 531 -17.29 5.67 3.26
CA ALA A 531 -18.00 6.61 2.40
C ALA A 531 -19.33 7.03 3.06
N PRO A 532 -19.70 8.33 3.11
CA PRO A 532 -21.09 8.73 3.31
C PRO A 532 -21.92 8.18 2.15
N SER A 533 -23.23 7.99 2.37
CA SER A 533 -24.17 7.43 1.39
C SER A 533 -24.05 8.06 -0.01
N GLY A 534 -23.41 7.33 -0.92
CA GLY A 534 -23.28 7.63 -2.35
C GLY A 534 -22.07 8.47 -2.75
N ALA A 535 -21.30 7.98 -3.74
CA ALA A 535 -20.16 8.64 -4.37
C ALA A 535 -20.49 10.01 -5.01
N ALA A 536 -21.74 10.23 -5.43
CA ALA A 536 -22.16 11.48 -6.07
C ALA A 536 -21.98 12.72 -5.16
N ARG A 537 -22.17 12.56 -3.84
CA ARG A 537 -22.01 13.66 -2.87
C ARG A 537 -20.57 14.20 -2.79
N ASP A 538 -19.60 13.42 -3.23
CA ASP A 538 -18.20 13.83 -3.27
C ASP A 538 -17.95 14.97 -4.28
N ALA A 539 -18.79 15.07 -5.33
CA ALA A 539 -18.66 16.06 -6.41
C ALA A 539 -19.26 17.45 -6.09
N VAL A 540 -20.06 17.57 -5.03
CA VAL A 540 -20.85 18.77 -4.71
C VAL A 540 -20.44 19.32 -3.36
N GLU A 541 -20.29 20.64 -3.22
CA GLU A 541 -19.99 21.25 -1.91
C GLU A 541 -21.08 20.93 -0.87
N GLU A 542 -20.65 20.64 0.36
CA GLU A 542 -21.58 20.45 1.48
C GLU A 542 -22.00 21.82 2.06
N ASP A 543 -23.26 21.91 2.50
CA ASP A 543 -23.72 23.05 3.29
C ASP A 543 -22.95 23.08 4.61
N GLU A 544 -22.44 24.25 4.97
CA GLU A 544 -21.70 24.44 6.22
C GLU A 544 -22.66 24.36 7.41
N SER A 545 -22.31 23.55 8.40
CA SER A 545 -23.04 23.36 9.66
C SER A 545 -22.37 24.20 10.76
N PRO A 546 -22.84 25.43 11.04
CA PRO A 546 -22.14 26.32 11.95
C PRO A 546 -22.11 25.87 13.41
N GLU A 547 -22.92 24.86 13.75
CA GLU A 547 -23.00 24.25 15.08
C GLU A 547 -21.98 23.11 15.27
N GLU A 548 -21.36 22.61 14.20
CA GLU A 548 -20.39 21.52 14.25
C GLU A 548 -18.95 22.05 14.37
N PRO A 549 -18.04 21.32 15.05
CA PRO A 549 -16.65 21.76 15.24
C PRO A 549 -15.82 21.68 13.96
N TYR A 550 -16.36 21.05 12.92
CA TYR A 550 -15.71 20.87 11.64
C TYR A 550 -16.73 20.81 10.51
N ASP A 551 -16.26 21.03 9.28
CA ASP A 551 -17.06 20.94 8.07
C ASP A 551 -16.18 20.32 6.95
N TRP A 552 -16.83 19.76 5.91
CA TRP A 552 -16.17 19.22 4.72
C TRP A 552 -16.13 20.26 3.59
N PHE A 553 -14.96 20.43 2.99
CA PHE A 553 -14.74 21.41 1.92
C PHE A 553 -14.02 20.80 0.73
N GLY A 554 -14.47 21.15 -0.47
CA GLY A 554 -13.65 21.00 -1.67
C GLY A 554 -12.40 21.87 -1.60
N TYR A 555 -11.37 21.50 -2.36
CA TYR A 555 -10.06 22.15 -2.31
C TYR A 555 -10.12 23.67 -2.60
N THR A 556 -10.88 24.09 -3.62
CA THR A 556 -11.02 25.50 -3.99
C THR A 556 -11.67 26.33 -2.87
N LYS A 557 -12.71 25.78 -2.24
CA LYS A 557 -13.40 26.43 -1.12
C LYS A 557 -12.50 26.46 0.12
N ALA A 558 -11.83 25.36 0.46
CA ALA A 558 -10.87 25.30 1.55
C ALA A 558 -9.74 26.34 1.41
N MET A 559 -9.17 26.47 0.20
CA MET A 559 -8.16 27.49 -0.13
C MET A 559 -8.67 28.93 0.04
N ARG A 560 -9.97 29.17 -0.08
CA ARG A 560 -10.57 30.51 0.10
C ARG A 560 -10.84 30.84 1.57
N ILE A 561 -11.23 29.84 2.38
CA ILE A 561 -11.69 30.07 3.77
C ILE A 561 -10.53 30.05 4.76
N LEU A 562 -9.44 29.34 4.46
CA LEU A 562 -8.22 29.36 5.28
C LEU A 562 -7.63 30.77 5.38
N ARG A 563 -7.43 31.23 6.61
CA ARG A 563 -7.04 32.62 6.89
C ARG A 563 -5.59 32.93 6.55
N THR A 564 -4.68 32.06 6.98
CA THR A 564 -3.25 32.34 6.88
C THR A 564 -2.70 31.90 5.52
N GLU A 565 -1.78 32.67 4.96
CA GLU A 565 -1.06 32.25 3.75
C GLU A 565 -0.29 30.94 3.99
N LYS A 566 0.18 30.72 5.22
CA LYS A 566 0.93 29.52 5.60
C LYS A 566 0.08 28.25 5.63
N GLU A 567 -1.16 28.32 6.11
CA GLU A 567 -2.10 27.20 6.00
C GLU A 567 -2.50 26.95 4.54
N ARG A 568 -2.63 28.00 3.72
CA ARG A 568 -2.91 27.86 2.28
C ARG A 568 -1.75 27.19 1.54
N GLU A 569 -0.51 27.62 1.78
CA GLU A 569 0.70 26.95 1.27
C GLU A 569 0.77 25.47 1.71
N ALA A 570 0.46 25.19 2.98
CA ALA A 570 0.44 23.83 3.51
C ALA A 570 -0.65 22.95 2.87
N LEU A 571 -1.86 23.48 2.68
CA LEU A 571 -2.96 22.77 2.02
C LEU A 571 -2.62 22.44 0.55
N GLN A 572 -1.99 23.37 -0.17
CA GLN A 572 -1.49 23.11 -1.54
C GLN A 572 -0.48 21.97 -1.56
N GLU A 573 0.47 21.93 -0.62
CA GLU A 573 1.48 20.88 -0.59
C GLU A 573 0.89 19.53 -0.17
N LEU A 574 -0.07 19.50 0.77
CA LEU A 574 -0.81 18.29 1.14
C LEU A 574 -1.58 17.72 -0.06
N GLN A 575 -2.26 18.59 -0.82
CA GLN A 575 -2.96 18.21 -2.05
C GLN A 575 -2.00 17.61 -3.08
N ARG A 576 -0.82 18.22 -3.29
CA ARG A 576 0.21 17.69 -4.20
C ARG A 576 0.74 16.34 -3.72
N CYS A 577 0.95 16.16 -2.42
CA CYS A 577 1.40 14.90 -1.84
C CYS A 577 0.38 13.79 -2.10
N LEU A 578 -0.91 14.06 -1.89
CA LEU A 578 -1.96 13.08 -2.15
C LEU A 578 -2.13 12.79 -3.64
N ARG A 579 -2.07 13.80 -4.50
CA ARG A 579 -2.13 13.63 -5.96
C ARG A 579 -1.00 12.75 -6.46
N ARG A 580 0.24 13.01 -6.02
CA ARG A 580 1.40 12.17 -6.37
C ARG A 580 1.24 10.74 -5.86
N ALA A 581 0.70 10.55 -4.66
CA ALA A 581 0.42 9.21 -4.12
C ALA A 581 -0.65 8.47 -4.95
N TYR A 582 -1.67 9.19 -5.42
CA TYR A 582 -2.70 8.67 -6.34
C TYR A 582 -2.11 8.31 -7.70
N ASP A 583 -1.38 9.22 -8.33
CA ASP A 583 -0.76 9.02 -9.65
C ASP A 583 0.23 7.84 -9.62
N ALA A 584 0.86 7.61 -8.46
CA ALA A 584 1.75 6.49 -8.21
C ALA A 584 1.01 5.18 -7.85
N GLY A 585 -0.30 5.18 -7.67
CA GLY A 585 -1.07 4.01 -7.22
C GLY A 585 -0.76 3.57 -5.78
N VAL A 586 -0.13 4.43 -4.98
CA VAL A 586 0.13 4.22 -3.55
C VAL A 586 -1.12 4.54 -2.72
N TYR A 587 -1.99 5.40 -3.23
CA TYR A 587 -3.31 5.73 -2.70
C TYR A 587 -4.35 5.48 -3.78
N VAL A 588 -5.42 4.75 -3.43
CA VAL A 588 -6.59 4.56 -4.29
C VAL A 588 -7.80 5.11 -3.52
N PRO A 589 -8.51 6.12 -4.04
CA PRO A 589 -9.75 6.61 -3.45
C PRO A 589 -10.79 5.50 -3.32
N LEU A 590 -11.75 5.69 -2.43
CA LEU A 590 -12.92 4.82 -2.34
C LEU A 590 -13.64 4.76 -3.69
N LYS A 591 -14.19 3.60 -4.07
CA LYS A 591 -14.85 3.40 -5.37
C LYS A 591 -15.91 4.48 -5.60
N GLY A 592 -15.79 5.19 -6.72
CA GLY A 592 -16.69 6.30 -7.11
C GLY A 592 -16.30 7.68 -6.58
N PHE A 593 -15.38 7.78 -5.61
CA PHE A 593 -14.89 9.06 -5.10
C PHE A 593 -13.75 9.59 -5.99
N GLY A 594 -13.64 10.91 -6.09
CA GLY A 594 -12.52 11.56 -6.76
C GLY A 594 -11.29 11.69 -5.86
N VAL A 595 -10.31 12.46 -6.32
CA VAL A 595 -9.09 12.76 -5.58
C VAL A 595 -9.16 14.19 -5.07
N PHE A 596 -8.69 14.43 -3.84
CA PHE A 596 -8.62 15.78 -3.29
C PHE A 596 -7.91 16.76 -4.26
N GLY A 597 -8.56 17.89 -4.52
CA GLY A 597 -8.14 18.85 -5.52
C GLY A 597 -8.76 18.67 -6.91
N ASP A 598 -9.52 17.60 -7.15
CA ASP A 598 -10.46 17.59 -8.29
C ASP A 598 -11.58 18.61 -8.04
N ASP A 599 -12.22 19.05 -9.13
CA ASP A 599 -13.28 20.05 -9.08
C ASP A 599 -14.49 19.57 -8.25
N VAL A 600 -14.99 20.47 -7.42
CA VAL A 600 -16.22 20.32 -6.64
C VAL A 600 -17.14 21.47 -7.03
N VAL A 601 -18.39 21.15 -7.38
CA VAL A 601 -19.36 22.15 -7.84
C VAL A 601 -19.94 22.88 -6.63
N ASP A 602 -19.96 24.22 -6.67
CA ASP A 602 -20.57 25.05 -5.60
C ASP A 602 -22.07 24.72 -5.47
N ALA A 603 -22.56 24.59 -4.23
CA ALA A 603 -23.97 24.27 -3.94
C ALA A 603 -25.00 25.35 -4.35
N THR A 604 -24.59 26.40 -5.06
CA THR A 604 -25.45 27.54 -5.42
C THR A 604 -26.05 27.43 -6.83
N ASP A 605 -27.15 26.67 -6.92
CA ASP A 605 -28.45 27.18 -7.42
C ASP A 605 -29.65 26.40 -6.82
N SER A 606 -29.46 25.51 -5.83
CA SER A 606 -30.55 24.88 -5.07
C SER A 606 -30.81 25.61 -3.74
N SER A 607 -31.08 26.91 -3.82
CA SER A 607 -31.64 27.64 -2.68
C SER A 607 -32.90 26.92 -2.21
N LYS A 608 -32.97 26.57 -0.92
CA LYS A 608 -34.22 26.44 -0.15
C LYS A 608 -35.37 25.79 -0.93
N LEU A 609 -35.52 24.46 -0.96
CA LEU A 609 -36.85 23.87 -1.08
C LEU A 609 -36.86 22.45 -0.50
N PRO A 610 -37.65 22.20 0.56
CA PRO A 610 -38.18 20.86 0.77
C PRO A 610 -39.22 20.63 -0.33
N THR A 611 -38.88 19.92 -1.40
CA THR A 611 -39.89 19.52 -2.40
C THR A 611 -39.83 18.03 -2.65
N SER A 612 -40.42 17.28 -1.72
CA SER A 612 -41.04 16.02 -2.09
C SER A 612 -41.95 16.26 -3.30
N ASN A 613 -41.87 15.41 -4.34
CA ASN A 613 -42.76 15.38 -5.52
C ASN A 613 -42.42 16.25 -6.75
N LEU A 614 -41.19 16.72 -6.96
CA LEU A 614 -40.82 17.44 -8.21
C LEU A 614 -40.97 16.57 -9.48
N LEU A 615 -40.75 15.27 -9.35
CA LEU A 615 -40.83 14.32 -10.46
C LEU A 615 -42.16 13.53 -10.46
N ALA A 616 -43.16 14.01 -9.72
CA ALA A 616 -44.45 13.32 -9.58
C ALA A 616 -45.11 13.05 -10.94
N GLY A 617 -45.34 11.76 -11.21
CA GLY A 617 -45.95 11.26 -12.44
C GLY A 617 -44.98 10.95 -13.57
N LEU A 618 -43.65 11.09 -13.34
CA LEU A 618 -42.64 10.56 -14.25
C LEU A 618 -42.38 9.08 -13.96
N GLU A 619 -42.52 8.21 -14.96
CA GLU A 619 -42.05 6.81 -14.91
C GLU A 619 -40.58 6.77 -15.36
N LEU A 620 -39.70 6.31 -14.46
CA LEU A 620 -38.26 6.22 -14.72
C LEU A 620 -37.92 4.75 -15.05
N MET A 621 -37.74 4.45 -16.32
CA MET A 621 -37.52 3.09 -16.82
C MET A 621 -36.02 2.80 -16.92
N VAL A 622 -35.46 2.05 -15.97
CA VAL A 622 -34.05 1.63 -15.97
C VAL A 622 -33.92 0.33 -16.75
N VAL A 623 -33.24 0.39 -17.90
CA VAL A 623 -33.14 -0.73 -18.86
C VAL A 623 -31.75 -1.33 -18.81
N CYS A 624 -31.68 -2.61 -18.42
CA CYS A 624 -30.50 -3.44 -18.49
C CYS A 624 -30.56 -4.32 -19.74
N THR A 625 -29.49 -4.33 -20.52
CA THR A 625 -29.39 -5.15 -21.74
C THR A 625 -28.09 -5.91 -21.74
N PRO A 626 -28.09 -7.15 -21.20
CA PRO A 626 -26.90 -7.99 -21.18
C PRO A 626 -26.36 -8.17 -22.61
N GLY A 627 -25.06 -7.94 -22.80
CA GLY A 627 -24.40 -8.13 -24.08
C GLY A 627 -24.61 -7.05 -25.15
N ASP A 628 -25.35 -5.96 -24.87
CA ASP A 628 -25.56 -4.88 -25.84
C ASP A 628 -24.34 -3.94 -25.97
N ARG A 629 -23.29 -4.42 -26.63
CA ARG A 629 -22.06 -3.66 -26.85
C ARG A 629 -22.23 -2.52 -27.87
N GLU A 630 -23.19 -2.65 -28.78
CA GLU A 630 -23.44 -1.68 -29.85
C GLU A 630 -24.40 -0.56 -29.41
N GLY A 631 -25.07 -0.70 -28.26
CA GLY A 631 -26.06 0.26 -27.77
C GLY A 631 -27.36 0.23 -28.58
N SER A 632 -27.68 -0.93 -29.18
CA SER A 632 -28.88 -1.16 -29.99
C SER A 632 -30.16 -0.86 -29.22
N ILE A 633 -30.16 -1.07 -27.90
CA ILE A 633 -31.32 -0.81 -27.05
C ILE A 633 -31.75 0.64 -27.08
N MET A 634 -30.82 1.58 -27.22
CA MET A 634 -31.15 2.99 -27.22
C MET A 634 -32.01 3.36 -28.42
N GLN A 635 -31.69 2.80 -29.59
CA GLN A 635 -32.49 3.02 -30.79
C GLN A 635 -33.87 2.36 -30.64
N LEU A 636 -33.92 1.12 -30.17
CA LEU A 636 -35.17 0.39 -29.94
C LEU A 636 -36.08 1.10 -28.91
N ALA A 637 -35.50 1.62 -27.82
CA ALA A 637 -36.25 2.35 -26.80
C ALA A 637 -36.84 3.66 -27.34
N ARG A 638 -36.11 4.37 -28.22
CA ARG A 638 -36.63 5.55 -28.91
C ARG A 638 -37.81 5.22 -29.82
N GLU A 639 -37.67 4.15 -30.60
CA GLU A 639 -38.68 3.72 -31.57
C GLU A 639 -39.95 3.16 -30.90
N ILE A 640 -39.82 2.50 -29.74
CA ILE A 640 -40.91 1.72 -29.13
C ILE A 640 -41.55 2.43 -27.92
N ILE A 641 -40.78 3.20 -27.14
CA ILE A 641 -41.20 3.71 -25.83
C ILE A 641 -41.34 5.23 -25.81
N THR A 642 -40.25 5.96 -26.01
CA THR A 642 -40.19 7.43 -25.86
C THR A 642 -38.93 7.99 -26.51
N GLU A 643 -38.99 9.20 -27.05
CA GLU A 643 -37.79 9.92 -27.52
C GLU A 643 -36.83 10.30 -26.37
N CYS A 644 -37.32 10.32 -25.12
CA CYS A 644 -36.54 10.65 -23.93
C CYS A 644 -35.72 9.44 -23.43
N VAL A 645 -34.61 9.15 -24.10
CA VAL A 645 -33.69 8.06 -23.77
C VAL A 645 -32.28 8.57 -23.48
N VAL A 646 -31.73 8.18 -22.33
CA VAL A 646 -30.38 8.53 -21.86
C VAL A 646 -29.54 7.28 -21.68
N ARG A 647 -28.28 7.35 -22.11
CA ARG A 647 -27.28 6.31 -21.83
C ARG A 647 -26.65 6.61 -20.47
N VAL A 648 -26.67 5.65 -19.56
CA VAL A 648 -26.04 5.77 -18.25
C VAL A 648 -24.73 4.98 -18.25
N THR A 649 -23.66 5.64 -17.85
CA THR A 649 -22.29 5.12 -17.76
C THR A 649 -21.74 5.36 -16.36
N GLU A 650 -20.57 4.81 -16.03
CA GLU A 650 -19.93 5.06 -14.73
C GLU A 650 -19.67 6.55 -14.43
N SER A 651 -19.59 7.39 -15.48
CA SER A 651 -19.38 8.84 -15.35
C SER A 651 -20.67 9.67 -15.26
N THR A 652 -21.84 9.08 -15.47
CA THR A 652 -23.12 9.81 -15.48
C THR A 652 -23.53 10.15 -14.05
N SER A 653 -23.62 11.44 -13.71
CA SER A 653 -23.96 11.86 -12.34
C SER A 653 -25.45 11.78 -12.05
N ARG A 654 -25.81 11.74 -10.77
CA ARG A 654 -27.21 11.80 -10.33
C ARG A 654 -27.86 13.15 -10.68
N GLU A 655 -27.10 14.26 -10.66
CA GLU A 655 -27.64 15.57 -11.09
C GLU A 655 -27.97 15.55 -12.58
N GLU A 656 -27.13 14.96 -13.43
CA GLU A 656 -27.38 14.88 -14.87
C GLU A 656 -28.68 14.10 -15.18
N ILE A 657 -28.91 13.01 -14.46
CA ILE A 657 -30.16 12.24 -14.55
C ILE A 657 -31.34 13.09 -14.05
N GLU A 658 -31.18 13.82 -12.95
CA GLU A 658 -32.24 14.67 -12.38
C GLU A 658 -32.60 15.84 -13.29
N GLU A 659 -31.60 16.53 -13.87
CA GLU A 659 -31.80 17.59 -14.85
C GLU A 659 -32.52 17.07 -16.09
N THR A 660 -32.14 15.88 -16.57
CA THR A 660 -32.80 15.24 -17.69
C THR A 660 -34.25 14.86 -17.33
N ALA A 661 -34.49 14.29 -16.15
CA ALA A 661 -35.83 13.96 -15.67
C ALA A 661 -36.73 15.21 -15.58
N LEU A 662 -36.20 16.32 -15.06
CA LEU A 662 -36.88 17.61 -15.03
C LEU A 662 -37.14 18.16 -16.44
N ALA A 663 -36.18 18.04 -17.36
CA ALA A 663 -36.33 18.47 -18.75
C ALA A 663 -37.39 17.64 -19.50
N THR A 664 -37.38 16.32 -19.34
CA THR A 664 -38.41 15.40 -19.84
C THR A 664 -39.79 15.81 -19.34
N ARG A 665 -39.89 16.12 -18.04
CA ARG A 665 -41.17 16.57 -17.47
C ARG A 665 -41.62 17.93 -18.00
N ARG A 666 -40.70 18.88 -18.18
CA ARG A 666 -40.98 20.19 -18.80
C ARG A 666 -41.41 20.07 -20.26
N ALA A 667 -40.89 19.07 -20.98
CA ALA A 667 -41.29 18.75 -22.34
C ALA A 667 -42.68 18.07 -22.43
N GLY A 668 -43.30 17.73 -21.28
CA GLY A 668 -44.61 17.08 -21.22
C GLY A 668 -44.58 15.57 -21.48
N ALA A 669 -43.41 14.94 -21.40
CA ALA A 669 -43.29 13.50 -21.46
C ALA A 669 -43.44 12.88 -20.06
N ASP A 670 -44.13 11.75 -20.00
CA ASP A 670 -44.43 11.03 -18.76
C ASP A 670 -43.42 9.90 -18.47
N ASN A 671 -42.55 9.57 -19.42
CA ASN A 671 -41.57 8.47 -19.31
C ASN A 671 -40.16 8.94 -19.66
N LEU A 672 -39.17 8.55 -18.85
CA LEU A 672 -37.74 8.69 -19.12
C LEU A 672 -37.09 7.30 -19.10
N VAL A 673 -36.36 6.94 -20.16
CA VAL A 673 -35.65 5.66 -20.25
C VAL A 673 -34.16 5.86 -19.97
N LEU A 674 -33.63 5.14 -18.99
CA LEU A 674 -32.22 5.10 -18.62
C LEU A 674 -31.63 3.76 -19.07
N CYS A 675 -30.88 3.76 -20.18
CA CYS A 675 -30.21 2.57 -20.70
C CYS A 675 -28.83 2.42 -20.05
N LEU A 676 -28.65 1.39 -19.22
CA LEU A 676 -27.37 1.10 -18.60
C LEU A 676 -26.39 0.57 -19.64
N SER A 677 -25.17 1.11 -19.69
CA SER A 677 -24.11 0.55 -20.53
C SER A 677 -23.73 -0.86 -20.10
N CYS A 678 -23.32 -1.71 -21.05
CA CYS A 678 -22.93 -3.11 -20.78
C CYS A 678 -21.79 -3.28 -19.75
N ASP A 679 -20.97 -2.26 -19.54
CA ASP A 679 -19.83 -2.28 -18.62
C ASP A 679 -20.19 -1.75 -17.21
N LEU A 680 -21.38 -1.16 -17.05
CA LEU A 680 -21.82 -0.59 -15.78
C LEU A 680 -22.28 -1.71 -14.84
N ASP A 681 -21.78 -1.69 -13.61
CA ASP A 681 -22.28 -2.54 -12.53
C ASP A 681 -23.75 -2.22 -12.27
N VAL A 682 -24.65 -3.18 -12.47
CA VAL A 682 -26.10 -3.00 -12.29
C VAL A 682 -26.43 -2.56 -10.85
N ASN A 683 -25.59 -2.93 -9.88
CA ASN A 683 -25.71 -2.50 -8.49
C ASN A 683 -25.55 -0.98 -8.31
N THR A 684 -25.10 -0.25 -9.33
CA THR A 684 -25.12 1.22 -9.36
C THR A 684 -26.55 1.77 -9.22
N PHE A 685 -27.56 1.03 -9.68
CA PHE A 685 -28.98 1.29 -9.37
C PHE A 685 -29.47 0.32 -8.29
N SER A 686 -28.89 0.44 -7.10
CA SER A 686 -29.32 -0.32 -5.93
C SER A 686 -30.75 0.02 -5.52
N GLU A 687 -31.33 -0.79 -4.64
CA GLU A 687 -32.62 -0.50 -4.00
C GLU A 687 -32.63 0.91 -3.36
N GLU A 688 -31.48 1.40 -2.88
CA GLU A 688 -31.34 2.76 -2.35
C GLU A 688 -31.52 3.85 -3.41
N GLU A 689 -30.95 3.70 -4.61
CA GLU A 689 -31.15 4.65 -5.72
C GLU A 689 -32.62 4.65 -6.18
N LEU A 690 -33.21 3.46 -6.32
CA LEU A 690 -34.63 3.35 -6.65
C LEU A 690 -35.49 4.04 -5.58
N THR A 691 -35.15 3.86 -4.30
CA THR A 691 -35.82 4.54 -3.18
C THR A 691 -35.62 6.06 -3.22
N TYR A 692 -34.43 6.54 -3.61
CA TYR A 692 -34.15 7.95 -3.79
C TYR A 692 -35.06 8.58 -4.85
N TRP A 693 -35.16 7.97 -6.04
CA TRP A 693 -36.01 8.48 -7.13
C TRP A 693 -37.50 8.42 -6.76
N ALA A 694 -37.91 7.37 -6.05
CA ALA A 694 -39.26 7.29 -5.48
C ALA A 694 -39.54 8.42 -4.48
N GLY A 695 -38.58 8.76 -3.62
CA GLY A 695 -38.66 9.89 -2.69
C GLY A 695 -38.78 11.26 -3.38
N ARG A 696 -38.26 11.40 -4.61
CA ARG A 696 -38.44 12.59 -5.47
C ARG A 696 -39.79 12.63 -6.19
N GLY A 697 -40.59 11.57 -6.09
CA GLY A 697 -41.92 11.43 -6.71
C GLY A 697 -41.93 10.70 -8.06
N ALA A 698 -40.77 10.29 -8.57
CA ALA A 698 -40.71 9.44 -9.77
C ALA A 698 -41.19 8.02 -9.45
N ARG A 699 -41.58 7.25 -10.47
CA ARG A 699 -41.88 5.82 -10.35
C ARG A 699 -40.79 5.02 -11.06
N PRO A 700 -39.70 4.65 -10.37
CA PRO A 700 -38.65 3.86 -10.98
C PRO A 700 -39.14 2.44 -11.24
N ARG A 701 -38.74 1.88 -12.39
CA ARG A 701 -38.95 0.48 -12.76
C ARG A 701 -37.70 -0.06 -13.40
N MET A 702 -37.23 -1.20 -12.93
CA MET A 702 -36.07 -1.87 -13.51
C MET A 702 -36.52 -2.98 -14.45
N MET A 703 -35.96 -2.99 -15.67
CA MET A 703 -36.28 -4.01 -16.67
C MET A 703 -35.02 -4.56 -17.33
N THR A 704 -35.03 -5.87 -17.55
CA THR A 704 -34.02 -6.57 -18.33
C THR A 704 -34.58 -6.87 -19.72
N VAL A 705 -33.83 -6.55 -20.77
CA VAL A 705 -34.19 -6.89 -22.15
C VAL A 705 -33.18 -7.87 -22.72
N LEU A 706 -33.66 -9.04 -23.14
CA LEU A 706 -32.87 -10.05 -23.86
C LEU A 706 -32.95 -9.79 -25.36
N LEU A 707 -31.83 -9.35 -25.94
CA LEU A 707 -31.69 -9.19 -27.38
C LEU A 707 -31.42 -10.54 -28.08
N PRO A 708 -31.71 -10.64 -29.39
CA PRO A 708 -31.52 -11.89 -30.13
C PRO A 708 -30.06 -12.34 -30.11
N GLY A 709 -29.79 -13.62 -29.84
CA GLY A 709 -28.44 -14.21 -29.83
C GLY A 709 -27.66 -14.05 -28.52
N VAL A 710 -28.13 -13.21 -27.59
CA VAL A 710 -27.46 -13.00 -26.29
C VAL A 710 -27.49 -14.27 -25.44
N SER A 711 -28.61 -15.00 -25.45
CA SER A 711 -28.77 -16.24 -24.68
C SER A 711 -27.73 -17.28 -25.08
N GLU A 712 -27.53 -17.47 -26.39
CA GLU A 712 -26.54 -18.37 -26.96
C GLU A 712 -25.12 -17.91 -26.63
N MET A 713 -24.87 -16.59 -26.69
CA MET A 713 -23.58 -16.00 -26.35
C MET A 713 -23.19 -16.26 -24.88
N ILE A 714 -24.13 -16.10 -23.96
CA ILE A 714 -23.95 -16.36 -22.53
C ILE A 714 -23.66 -17.85 -22.29
N LEU A 715 -24.50 -18.75 -22.83
CA LEU A 715 -24.38 -20.19 -22.55
C LEU A 715 -23.17 -20.83 -23.21
N GLN A 716 -22.73 -20.31 -24.37
CA GLN A 716 -21.50 -20.72 -25.06
C GLN A 716 -20.25 -20.06 -24.48
N GLN A 717 -20.36 -19.34 -23.36
CA GLN A 717 -19.25 -18.66 -22.66
C GLN A 717 -18.45 -17.70 -23.57
N ARG A 718 -19.12 -17.08 -24.54
CA ARG A 718 -18.48 -16.10 -25.45
C ARG A 718 -18.35 -14.73 -24.81
N ASP A 719 -19.14 -14.45 -23.77
CA ASP A 719 -19.14 -13.19 -23.02
C ASP A 719 -19.47 -13.42 -21.54
N GLU A 720 -18.43 -13.64 -20.71
CA GLU A 720 -18.55 -13.85 -19.26
C GLU A 720 -19.18 -12.61 -18.56
N ALA A 721 -18.97 -11.40 -19.09
CA ALA A 721 -19.55 -10.18 -18.54
C ALA A 721 -21.07 -10.11 -18.77
N ALA A 722 -21.54 -10.52 -19.95
CA ALA A 722 -22.98 -10.59 -20.24
C ALA A 722 -23.71 -11.57 -19.32
N ALA A 723 -23.07 -12.69 -18.94
CA ALA A 723 -23.63 -13.65 -17.99
C ALA A 723 -23.84 -13.02 -16.61
N ALA A 724 -22.82 -12.32 -16.09
CA ALA A 724 -22.89 -11.61 -14.81
C ALA A 724 -23.98 -10.52 -14.82
N VAL A 725 -24.00 -9.68 -15.86
CA VAL A 725 -25.01 -8.61 -16.02
C VAL A 725 -26.41 -9.20 -16.07
N PHE A 726 -26.63 -10.30 -16.80
CA PHE A 726 -27.93 -10.97 -16.85
C PHE A 726 -28.40 -11.47 -15.48
N VAL A 727 -27.53 -12.14 -14.72
CA VAL A 727 -27.89 -12.68 -13.40
C VAL A 727 -28.24 -11.55 -12.43
N HIS A 728 -27.39 -10.52 -12.33
CA HIS A 728 -27.64 -9.38 -11.44
C HIS A 728 -28.88 -8.59 -11.87
N SER A 729 -29.07 -8.37 -13.17
CA SER A 729 -30.25 -7.66 -13.66
C SER A 729 -31.53 -8.46 -13.46
N ALA A 730 -31.51 -9.79 -13.60
CA ALA A 730 -32.66 -10.65 -13.34
C ALA A 730 -33.07 -10.66 -11.85
N ILE A 731 -32.10 -10.59 -10.93
CA ILE A 731 -32.36 -10.51 -9.48
C ILE A 731 -33.06 -9.19 -9.13
N LEU A 732 -32.64 -8.07 -9.73
CA LEU A 732 -33.12 -6.72 -9.38
C LEU A 732 -34.31 -6.22 -10.21
N SER A 733 -34.55 -6.78 -11.40
CA SER A 733 -35.60 -6.29 -12.31
C SER A 733 -37.00 -6.66 -11.85
N ASP A 734 -37.96 -5.78 -12.13
CA ASP A 734 -39.40 -6.06 -12.02
C ASP A 734 -39.90 -6.86 -13.23
N VAL A 735 -39.27 -6.64 -14.39
CA VAL A 735 -39.74 -7.15 -15.69
C VAL A 735 -38.56 -7.66 -16.53
N LEU A 736 -38.73 -8.80 -17.18
CA LEU A 736 -37.81 -9.29 -18.22
C LEU A 736 -38.56 -9.48 -19.54
N LEU A 737 -38.04 -8.86 -20.60
CA LEU A 737 -38.60 -8.83 -21.95
C LEU A 737 -37.67 -9.54 -22.94
N THR A 738 -38.23 -10.38 -23.83
CA THR A 738 -37.48 -10.87 -25.01
C THR A 738 -37.75 -9.98 -26.22
N ALA A 739 -36.75 -9.79 -27.08
CA ALA A 739 -36.92 -9.11 -28.35
C ALA A 739 -37.89 -9.87 -29.29
N GLU A 740 -37.81 -11.21 -29.28
CA GLU A 740 -38.67 -12.12 -30.04
C GLU A 740 -40.12 -11.95 -29.61
N SER A 741 -41.01 -11.69 -30.59
CA SER A 741 -42.45 -11.47 -30.37
C SER A 741 -43.29 -12.73 -30.34
N ASP A 742 -42.69 -13.86 -30.71
CA ASP A 742 -43.36 -15.15 -30.88
C ASP A 742 -42.68 -16.19 -29.99
N MET A 743 -43.43 -16.74 -29.02
CA MET A 743 -42.91 -17.71 -28.05
C MET A 743 -42.43 -19.00 -28.73
N GLU A 744 -43.01 -19.36 -29.88
CA GLU A 744 -42.62 -20.55 -30.65
C GLU A 744 -41.22 -20.42 -31.28
N ARG A 745 -40.68 -19.19 -31.33
CA ARG A 745 -39.34 -18.90 -31.89
C ARG A 745 -38.25 -18.75 -30.84
N LEU A 746 -38.59 -18.81 -29.56
CA LEU A 746 -37.61 -18.74 -28.48
C LEU A 746 -36.69 -19.96 -28.53
N SER A 747 -35.38 -19.73 -28.57
CA SER A 747 -34.39 -20.79 -28.59
C SER A 747 -34.35 -21.57 -27.27
N PRO A 748 -33.87 -22.83 -27.25
CA PRO A 748 -33.66 -23.58 -26.01
C PRO A 748 -32.79 -22.82 -25.00
N ALA A 749 -31.77 -22.11 -25.49
CA ALA A 749 -30.92 -21.21 -24.72
C ALA A 749 -31.73 -20.12 -23.99
N THR A 750 -32.65 -19.46 -24.72
CA THR A 750 -33.49 -18.40 -24.17
C THR A 750 -34.47 -18.96 -23.14
N TRP A 751 -35.08 -20.12 -23.40
CA TRP A 751 -35.90 -20.82 -22.42
C TRP A 751 -35.11 -21.16 -21.15
N GLY A 752 -33.87 -21.62 -21.29
CA GLY A 752 -32.96 -21.88 -20.17
C GLY A 752 -32.73 -20.65 -19.29
N LEU A 753 -32.38 -19.52 -19.90
CA LEU A 753 -32.17 -18.27 -19.16
C LEU A 753 -33.45 -17.73 -18.52
N LEU A 754 -34.61 -17.81 -19.20
CA LEU A 754 -35.89 -17.43 -18.61
C LEU A 754 -36.23 -18.28 -17.37
N HIS A 755 -35.97 -19.59 -17.44
CA HIS A 755 -36.13 -20.48 -16.29
C HIS A 755 -35.18 -20.12 -15.14
N LEU A 756 -33.93 -19.75 -15.44
CA LEU A 756 -32.99 -19.27 -14.43
C LEU A 756 -33.48 -17.95 -13.79
N ALA A 757 -33.88 -16.97 -14.60
CA ALA A 757 -34.36 -15.68 -14.11
C ALA A 757 -35.56 -15.84 -13.16
N ASN A 758 -36.53 -16.68 -13.51
CA ASN A 758 -37.68 -16.99 -12.66
C ASN A 758 -37.31 -17.70 -11.34
N ARG A 759 -36.17 -18.42 -11.30
CA ARG A 759 -35.66 -19.03 -10.06
C ARG A 759 -34.91 -18.03 -9.20
N LEU A 760 -34.18 -17.10 -9.82
CA LEU A 760 -33.44 -16.05 -9.12
C LEU A 760 -34.36 -15.00 -8.50
N ASN A 761 -35.46 -14.67 -9.20
CA ASN A 761 -36.48 -13.74 -8.74
C ASN A 761 -37.87 -14.28 -9.08
N SER A 762 -38.58 -14.77 -8.06
CA SER A 762 -39.92 -15.35 -8.22
C SER A 762 -41.00 -14.31 -8.55
N ASP A 763 -40.73 -13.03 -8.30
CA ASP A 763 -41.66 -11.92 -8.53
C ASP A 763 -41.45 -11.28 -9.92
N LEU A 764 -40.43 -11.73 -10.67
CA LEU A 764 -40.08 -11.22 -11.99
C LEU A 764 -41.18 -11.50 -13.03
N ALA A 765 -41.74 -10.45 -13.63
CA ALA A 765 -42.71 -10.59 -14.70
C ALA A 765 -42.02 -10.87 -16.05
N LEU A 766 -42.32 -12.01 -16.67
CA LEU A 766 -41.73 -12.43 -17.95
C LEU A 766 -42.66 -12.15 -19.13
N TYR A 767 -42.13 -11.48 -20.16
CA TYR A 767 -42.90 -11.13 -21.37
C TYR A 767 -42.13 -11.43 -22.66
N CYS A 768 -42.88 -11.95 -23.63
CA CYS A 768 -42.42 -12.18 -25.00
C CYS A 768 -42.83 -11.00 -25.89
N GLY A 769 -41.84 -10.38 -26.53
CA GLY A 769 -41.98 -9.26 -27.45
C GLY A 769 -42.02 -7.90 -26.76
N LEU A 770 -41.19 -6.97 -27.23
CA LEU A 770 -41.06 -5.61 -26.68
C LEU A 770 -42.37 -4.79 -26.74
N THR A 771 -43.14 -4.96 -27.83
CA THR A 771 -44.40 -4.25 -28.10
C THR A 771 -45.62 -5.03 -27.64
N ALA A 772 -45.75 -6.29 -28.08
CA ALA A 772 -46.92 -7.12 -27.78
C ALA A 772 -46.98 -7.56 -26.31
N ARG A 773 -45.82 -7.67 -25.63
CA ARG A 773 -45.66 -8.04 -24.21
C ARG A 773 -46.58 -9.17 -23.79
N ARG A 774 -46.50 -10.31 -24.50
CA ARG A 774 -47.29 -11.50 -24.18
C ARG A 774 -46.71 -12.17 -22.93
N PRO A 775 -47.48 -12.39 -21.85
CA PRO A 775 -46.97 -13.06 -20.65
C PRO A 775 -46.42 -14.45 -20.98
N ILE A 776 -45.22 -14.76 -20.50
CA ILE A 776 -44.62 -16.08 -20.65
C ILE A 776 -45.09 -16.96 -19.50
N ASN A 777 -45.85 -18.00 -19.81
CA ASN A 777 -46.20 -19.06 -18.86
C ASN A 777 -45.32 -20.27 -19.14
N PHE A 778 -44.58 -20.73 -18.13
CA PHE A 778 -43.80 -21.96 -18.29
C PHE A 778 -44.72 -23.17 -18.46
N PRO A 779 -44.41 -24.07 -19.41
CA PRO A 779 -45.18 -25.31 -19.56
C PRO A 779 -45.13 -26.11 -18.25
N SER A 780 -46.28 -26.64 -17.82
CA SER A 780 -46.37 -27.42 -16.57
C SER A 780 -45.43 -28.64 -16.64
N PRO A 781 -44.69 -28.96 -15.56
CA PRO A 781 -43.77 -30.12 -15.53
C PRO A 781 -44.44 -31.46 -15.89
N LEU A 782 -45.77 -31.53 -15.75
CA LEU A 782 -46.58 -32.72 -16.02
C LEU A 782 -46.83 -32.99 -17.51
N MET A 783 -46.64 -32.02 -18.42
CA MET A 783 -46.90 -32.21 -19.86
C MET A 783 -45.67 -32.64 -20.69
N THR A 784 -44.45 -32.54 -20.17
CA THR A 784 -43.23 -33.01 -20.85
C THR A 784 -42.96 -34.51 -20.70
N SER A 785 -43.79 -35.25 -19.96
CA SER A 785 -43.59 -36.68 -19.69
C SER A 785 -44.28 -37.65 -20.67
N ALA A 786 -45.03 -37.17 -21.68
CA ALA A 786 -45.94 -38.06 -22.43
C ALA A 786 -45.94 -37.96 -23.97
N ALA A 787 -45.08 -37.17 -24.61
CA ALA A 787 -45.02 -37.15 -26.08
C ALA A 787 -43.61 -36.84 -26.61
N SER A 788 -42.95 -37.85 -27.21
CA SER A 788 -41.84 -37.76 -28.17
C SER A 788 -40.73 -36.74 -27.87
N VAL A 789 -39.56 -37.11 -27.35
CA VAL A 789 -38.41 -37.49 -28.19
C VAL A 789 -37.56 -38.55 -27.49
N SER A 790 -37.52 -39.73 -28.09
CA SER A 790 -36.48 -40.73 -27.94
C SER A 790 -35.14 -40.19 -28.46
N ASN A 791 -34.06 -40.40 -27.68
CA ASN A 791 -32.62 -40.33 -28.03
C ASN A 791 -31.88 -38.99 -27.77
N LEU A 792 -31.02 -39.03 -26.74
CA LEU A 792 -29.61 -38.56 -26.72
C LEU A 792 -29.30 -37.07 -27.04
N SER A 793 -28.65 -36.38 -26.07
CA SER A 793 -27.65 -35.29 -26.23
C SER A 793 -28.01 -33.80 -26.16
N GLU A 794 -29.22 -33.38 -25.79
CA GLU A 794 -29.50 -31.93 -25.66
C GLU A 794 -29.07 -31.35 -24.30
N GLU A 795 -28.49 -30.15 -24.32
CA GLU A 795 -28.15 -29.35 -23.14
C GLU A 795 -29.40 -28.68 -22.55
N ALA A 796 -29.48 -28.61 -21.22
CA ALA A 796 -30.58 -27.95 -20.52
C ALA A 796 -30.08 -27.28 -19.23
N LEU A 797 -30.94 -26.49 -18.59
CA LEU A 797 -30.67 -25.92 -17.27
C LEU A 797 -30.91 -26.96 -16.19
N HIS A 798 -29.92 -27.19 -15.34
CA HIS A 798 -29.93 -28.11 -14.22
C HIS A 798 -29.56 -27.38 -12.92
N GLU A 799 -30.05 -27.89 -11.80
CA GLU A 799 -29.63 -27.47 -10.47
C GLU A 799 -28.89 -28.62 -9.80
N ILE A 800 -27.71 -28.33 -9.26
CA ILE A 800 -26.89 -29.27 -8.52
C ILE A 800 -26.79 -28.74 -7.09
N THR A 801 -27.22 -29.54 -6.12
CA THR A 801 -27.09 -29.19 -4.69
C THR A 801 -26.12 -30.14 -4.02
N ILE A 802 -25.03 -29.61 -3.50
CA ILE A 802 -24.00 -30.36 -2.80
C ILE A 802 -24.05 -30.01 -1.32
N ARG A 803 -24.38 -31.00 -0.49
CA ARG A 803 -24.54 -30.83 0.96
C ARG A 803 -23.60 -31.76 1.71
N ARG A 804 -22.92 -31.24 2.74
CA ARG A 804 -22.07 -31.99 3.67
C ARG A 804 -22.29 -31.49 5.09
N VAL A 805 -22.61 -32.39 6.01
CA VAL A 805 -23.01 -32.06 7.39
C VAL A 805 -21.94 -32.53 8.38
N GLY A 806 -21.77 -31.76 9.47
CA GLY A 806 -21.01 -32.16 10.65
C GLY A 806 -19.49 -32.06 10.54
N ARG A 807 -18.94 -31.49 9.46
CA ARG A 807 -17.49 -31.27 9.29
C ARG A 807 -17.19 -29.89 8.68
N PRO A 808 -16.24 -29.12 9.24
CA PRO A 808 -15.84 -27.84 8.66
C PRO A 808 -14.86 -28.01 7.49
N LEU A 809 -14.81 -27.02 6.60
CA LEU A 809 -13.81 -26.89 5.55
C LEU A 809 -12.52 -26.27 6.06
N ILE A 810 -11.41 -26.66 5.42
CA ILE A 810 -10.09 -26.04 5.58
C ILE A 810 -10.02 -24.84 4.63
N ALA A 811 -10.00 -23.63 5.18
CA ALA A 811 -9.99 -22.37 4.42
C ALA A 811 -8.86 -22.28 3.37
N ALA A 812 -7.65 -22.74 3.71
CA ALA A 812 -6.53 -22.80 2.77
C ALA A 812 -6.77 -23.69 1.54
N ARG A 813 -7.68 -24.67 1.62
CA ARG A 813 -8.08 -25.53 0.49
C ARG A 813 -9.21 -24.92 -0.34
N LEU A 814 -10.00 -24.02 0.25
CA LEU A 814 -11.02 -23.22 -0.45
C LEU A 814 -10.40 -22.05 -1.22
N ALA A 815 -9.32 -21.45 -0.70
CA ALA A 815 -8.68 -20.27 -1.28
C ALA A 815 -8.39 -20.34 -2.80
N PRO A 816 -7.91 -21.45 -3.39
CA PRO A 816 -7.67 -21.53 -4.84
C PRO A 816 -8.95 -21.38 -5.69
N LEU A 817 -10.12 -21.68 -5.13
CA LEU A 817 -11.41 -21.53 -5.83
C LEU A 817 -11.92 -20.08 -5.78
N LEU A 818 -11.32 -19.23 -4.95
CA LEU A 818 -11.61 -17.80 -4.87
C LEU A 818 -10.69 -16.95 -5.75
N GLU A 819 -9.64 -17.56 -6.29
CA GLU A 819 -8.75 -16.90 -7.26
C GLU A 819 -9.43 -16.85 -8.64
N SER A 820 -9.23 -15.77 -9.39
CA SER A 820 -9.76 -15.63 -10.75
C SER A 820 -9.41 -16.83 -11.64
N GLY A 821 -10.43 -17.46 -12.21
CA GLY A 821 -10.34 -18.69 -13.01
C GLY A 821 -10.32 -19.99 -12.21
N GLY A 822 -10.48 -19.95 -10.88
CA GLY A 822 -10.44 -21.11 -9.99
C GLY A 822 -11.44 -22.21 -10.35
N LEU A 823 -12.55 -21.89 -11.02
CA LEU A 823 -13.57 -22.86 -11.44
C LEU A 823 -13.35 -23.42 -12.86
N ARG A 824 -12.46 -22.84 -13.68
CA ARG A 824 -12.24 -23.29 -15.07
C ARG A 824 -11.80 -24.75 -15.17
N GLY A 825 -11.12 -25.28 -14.15
CA GLY A 825 -10.72 -26.68 -14.08
C GLY A 825 -11.89 -27.66 -13.92
N CYS A 826 -13.03 -27.18 -13.39
CA CYS A 826 -14.15 -28.00 -12.96
C CYS A 826 -15.25 -28.09 -14.02
N CYS A 827 -15.30 -27.13 -14.95
CA CYS A 827 -16.47 -26.86 -15.79
C CYS A 827 -16.15 -26.91 -17.29
N ARG A 828 -15.55 -28.02 -17.76
CA ARG A 828 -15.14 -28.13 -19.17
C ARG A 828 -16.32 -28.25 -20.13
N ASP A 829 -17.32 -29.05 -19.76
CA ASP A 829 -18.49 -29.37 -20.60
C ASP A 829 -19.79 -28.82 -19.99
N ALA A 830 -19.67 -27.79 -19.14
CA ALA A 830 -20.77 -27.23 -18.38
C ALA A 830 -20.55 -25.74 -18.13
N THR A 831 -21.61 -24.93 -18.23
CA THR A 831 -21.59 -23.50 -17.90
C THR A 831 -22.29 -23.26 -16.58
N ILE A 832 -21.54 -22.91 -15.53
CA ILE A 832 -22.14 -22.46 -14.26
C ILE A 832 -22.65 -21.04 -14.47
N LEU A 833 -23.96 -20.85 -14.35
CA LEU A 833 -24.62 -19.55 -14.52
C LEU A 833 -24.81 -18.85 -13.18
N TRP A 834 -25.04 -19.61 -12.11
CA TRP A 834 -25.20 -19.06 -10.77
C TRP A 834 -24.74 -20.06 -9.71
N ALA A 835 -24.16 -19.55 -8.62
CA ALA A 835 -23.90 -20.33 -7.43
C ALA A 835 -24.19 -19.52 -6.17
N LYS A 836 -24.80 -20.17 -5.18
CA LYS A 836 -24.94 -19.65 -3.83
C LYS A 836 -24.81 -20.78 -2.82
N GLY A 837 -24.23 -20.52 -1.67
CA GLY A 837 -24.08 -21.50 -0.62
C GLY A 837 -23.61 -20.93 0.70
N ASP A 838 -23.77 -21.71 1.76
CA ASP A 838 -23.19 -21.43 3.07
C ASP A 838 -22.14 -22.49 3.37
N VAL A 839 -20.97 -22.05 3.84
CA VAL A 839 -19.86 -22.93 4.22
C VAL A 839 -19.44 -22.71 5.66
N TRP A 840 -19.03 -23.79 6.32
CA TRP A 840 -18.50 -23.76 7.68
C TRP A 840 -16.98 -23.86 7.65
N LEU A 841 -16.29 -22.75 7.91
CA LEU A 841 -14.84 -22.70 7.96
C LEU A 841 -14.29 -23.03 9.35
N ARG A 842 -13.28 -23.89 9.42
CA ARG A 842 -12.65 -24.27 10.71
C ARG A 842 -11.95 -23.09 11.39
N SER A 843 -11.28 -22.25 10.61
CA SER A 843 -10.54 -21.08 11.09
C SER A 843 -11.45 -19.94 11.54
N ARG A 844 -12.72 -19.93 11.10
CA ARG A 844 -13.70 -18.88 11.38
C ARG A 844 -15.00 -19.49 11.95
N PRO A 845 -14.96 -20.04 13.18
CA PRO A 845 -16.08 -20.82 13.72
C PRO A 845 -17.28 -19.98 14.19
N HIS A 846 -17.15 -18.65 14.22
CA HIS A 846 -18.14 -17.71 14.76
C HIS A 846 -19.31 -17.45 13.79
N ALA A 847 -19.06 -17.48 12.48
CA ALA A 847 -20.05 -17.19 11.46
C ALA A 847 -20.07 -18.23 10.34
N ARG A 848 -21.14 -18.20 9.54
CA ARG A 848 -21.21 -18.88 8.24
C ARG A 848 -20.33 -18.11 7.25
N GLY A 849 -19.74 -18.79 6.27
CA GLY A 849 -19.19 -18.14 5.09
C GLY A 849 -20.22 -18.17 3.96
N SER A 850 -20.67 -17.01 3.49
CA SER A 850 -21.58 -16.91 2.35
C SER A 850 -20.76 -17.00 1.07
N LEU A 851 -20.97 -18.06 0.29
CA LEU A 851 -20.25 -18.36 -0.94
C LEU A 851 -21.15 -18.05 -2.16
N THR A 852 -20.67 -17.20 -3.05
CA THR A 852 -21.38 -16.77 -4.27
C THR A 852 -20.50 -16.97 -5.50
N LEU A 853 -21.09 -16.96 -6.71
CA LEU A 853 -20.33 -17.00 -7.96
C LEU A 853 -19.90 -15.61 -8.39
N ASP A 854 -18.59 -15.37 -8.56
CA ASP A 854 -18.10 -14.29 -9.42
C ASP A 854 -18.02 -14.83 -10.86
N ALA A 855 -19.12 -14.63 -11.60
CA ALA A 855 -19.24 -15.10 -12.97
C ALA A 855 -18.23 -14.40 -13.91
N ARG A 856 -17.85 -13.14 -13.62
CA ARG A 856 -16.90 -12.37 -14.42
C ARG A 856 -15.48 -12.89 -14.27
N SER A 857 -15.11 -13.33 -13.07
CA SER A 857 -13.78 -13.90 -12.80
C SER A 857 -13.76 -15.43 -12.89
N CYS A 858 -14.90 -16.11 -13.10
CA CYS A 858 -15.02 -17.56 -13.12
C CYS A 858 -14.44 -18.21 -11.84
N CYS A 859 -14.79 -17.65 -10.68
CA CYS A 859 -14.37 -18.12 -9.35
C CYS A 859 -15.52 -17.97 -8.35
N PHE A 860 -15.36 -18.50 -7.15
CA PHE A 860 -16.26 -18.18 -6.05
C PHE A 860 -15.83 -16.87 -5.38
N ALA A 861 -16.78 -16.16 -4.78
CA ALA A 861 -16.54 -15.10 -3.81
C ALA A 861 -17.03 -15.60 -2.44
N LEU A 862 -16.40 -15.11 -1.37
CA LEU A 862 -16.70 -15.54 -0.01
C LEU A 862 -16.79 -14.34 0.93
N GLU A 863 -17.93 -14.17 1.56
CA GLU A 863 -18.25 -13.10 2.51
C GLU A 863 -18.61 -13.66 3.88
N GLU A 864 -18.56 -12.83 4.92
CA GLU A 864 -19.08 -13.21 6.24
C GLU A 864 -20.61 -13.28 6.18
N GLY A 865 -21.16 -14.45 6.48
CA GLY A 865 -22.60 -14.67 6.58
C GLY A 865 -23.09 -14.57 8.03
N ASP A 866 -24.32 -15.00 8.27
CA ASP A 866 -24.93 -14.91 9.60
C ASP A 866 -24.15 -15.71 10.67
N PRO A 867 -24.06 -15.19 11.92
CA PRO A 867 -23.46 -15.91 13.03
C PRO A 867 -24.21 -17.22 13.30
N TRP A 868 -23.47 -18.25 13.75
CA TRP A 868 -24.10 -19.48 14.23
C TRP A 868 -24.92 -19.17 15.49
N GLN A 869 -26.10 -19.79 15.65
CA GLN A 869 -26.87 -19.59 16.88
C GLN A 869 -26.09 -20.20 18.07
N GLU A 870 -26.09 -19.56 19.24
CA GLU A 870 -25.29 -19.99 20.41
C GLU A 870 -25.52 -21.45 20.82
N ASN A 871 -26.71 -21.99 20.53
CA ASN A 871 -27.14 -23.36 20.86
C ASN A 871 -27.07 -24.35 19.67
N GLU A 872 -26.55 -23.95 18.53
CA GLU A 872 -26.51 -24.79 17.33
C GLU A 872 -25.36 -25.82 17.42
N ASP A 873 -25.72 -27.11 17.44
CA ASP A 873 -24.75 -28.19 17.55
C ASP A 873 -23.82 -28.20 16.33
N SER A 874 -22.52 -28.24 16.58
CA SER A 874 -21.50 -28.42 15.54
C SER A 874 -21.74 -29.64 14.65
N THR A 875 -22.41 -30.69 15.15
CA THR A 875 -22.74 -31.89 14.37
C THR A 875 -23.85 -31.65 13.35
N THR A 876 -24.67 -30.61 13.54
CA THR A 876 -25.76 -30.24 12.63
C THR A 876 -25.38 -29.13 11.64
N ARG A 877 -24.19 -28.54 11.78
CA ARG A 877 -23.71 -27.51 10.85
C ARG A 877 -23.44 -28.10 9.47
N GLU A 878 -23.77 -27.33 8.45
CA GLU A 878 -23.77 -27.80 7.07
C GLU A 878 -22.93 -26.91 6.16
N ASN A 879 -22.35 -27.53 5.15
CA ASN A 879 -21.80 -26.87 3.98
C ASN A 879 -22.76 -27.19 2.84
N VAL A 880 -23.37 -26.18 2.26
CA VAL A 880 -24.33 -26.32 1.16
C VAL A 880 -23.91 -25.41 0.03
N ILE A 881 -23.76 -25.96 -1.17
CA ILE A 881 -23.50 -25.19 -2.38
C ILE A 881 -24.57 -25.59 -3.41
N VAL A 882 -25.30 -24.61 -3.92
CA VAL A 882 -26.32 -24.77 -4.96
C VAL A 882 -25.80 -24.13 -6.23
N LEU A 883 -25.71 -24.90 -7.31
CA LEU A 883 -25.24 -24.47 -8.63
C LEU A 883 -26.38 -24.55 -9.64
N HIS A 884 -26.54 -23.52 -10.45
CA HIS A 884 -27.38 -23.56 -11.65
C HIS A 884 -26.48 -23.66 -12.88
N VAL A 885 -26.65 -24.74 -13.63
CA VAL A 885 -25.68 -25.16 -14.66
C VAL A 885 -26.40 -25.45 -15.96
N TRP A 886 -25.85 -24.95 -17.06
CA TRP A 886 -26.26 -25.34 -18.40
C TRP A 886 -25.32 -26.42 -18.93
N ALA A 887 -25.85 -27.63 -19.13
CA ALA A 887 -25.06 -28.78 -19.55
C ALA A 887 -25.96 -29.93 -20.05
N THR A 888 -25.36 -30.94 -20.66
CA THR A 888 -26.04 -32.23 -20.90
C THR A 888 -26.17 -33.02 -19.60
N ASN A 889 -27.15 -33.92 -19.49
CA ASN A 889 -27.31 -34.81 -18.34
C ASN A 889 -26.03 -35.61 -17.95
N ALA A 890 -25.16 -35.90 -18.92
CA ALA A 890 -23.89 -36.59 -18.67
C ALA A 890 -22.89 -35.66 -17.97
N ALA A 891 -22.71 -34.45 -18.50
CA ALA A 891 -21.82 -33.44 -17.93
C ALA A 891 -22.29 -32.94 -16.56
N VAL A 892 -23.60 -32.89 -16.30
CA VAL A 892 -24.16 -32.59 -14.96
C VAL A 892 -23.69 -33.61 -13.93
N LYS A 893 -23.79 -34.91 -14.23
CA LYS A 893 -23.36 -35.97 -13.31
C LYS A 893 -21.86 -35.93 -13.06
N GLU A 894 -21.08 -35.64 -14.10
CA GLU A 894 -19.64 -35.46 -13.96
C GLU A 894 -19.30 -34.27 -13.07
N LEU A 895 -19.92 -33.11 -13.32
CA LEU A 895 -19.72 -31.90 -12.52
C LEU A 895 -20.14 -32.11 -11.05
N GLU A 896 -21.27 -32.77 -10.81
CA GLU A 896 -21.74 -33.12 -9.46
C GLU A 896 -20.72 -34.00 -8.73
N CYS A 897 -20.13 -34.98 -9.41
CA CYS A 897 -19.06 -35.82 -8.85
C CYS A 897 -17.80 -35.01 -8.55
N VAL A 898 -17.32 -34.21 -9.52
CA VAL A 898 -16.10 -33.39 -9.38
C VAL A 898 -16.22 -32.39 -8.23
N MET A 899 -17.34 -31.68 -8.15
CA MET A 899 -17.60 -30.71 -7.09
C MET A 899 -17.81 -31.41 -5.74
N GLY A 900 -18.43 -32.59 -5.72
CA GLY A 900 -18.57 -33.42 -4.52
C GLY A 900 -17.23 -33.87 -3.97
N ASP A 901 -16.38 -34.46 -4.82
CA ASP A 901 -15.02 -34.92 -4.49
C ASP A 901 -14.14 -33.77 -4.00
N MET A 902 -14.28 -32.60 -4.64
CA MET A 902 -13.56 -31.39 -4.24
C MET A 902 -13.98 -30.93 -2.84
N LEU A 903 -15.28 -30.85 -2.57
CA LEU A 903 -15.78 -30.49 -1.24
C LEU A 903 -15.33 -31.50 -0.18
N ASP A 904 -15.39 -32.80 -0.49
CA ASP A 904 -14.91 -33.87 0.38
C ASP A 904 -13.39 -33.76 0.66
N GLY A 905 -12.62 -33.36 -0.36
CA GLY A 905 -11.19 -33.04 -0.23
C GLY A 905 -10.90 -31.80 0.61
N MET A 906 -11.87 -30.90 0.82
CA MET A 906 -11.73 -29.71 1.65
C MET A 906 -12.14 -29.93 3.12
N LEU A 907 -12.91 -30.97 3.44
CA LEU A 907 -13.37 -31.27 4.80
C LEU A 907 -12.22 -31.68 5.72
N CYS A 908 -12.20 -31.14 6.94
CA CYS A 908 -11.23 -31.52 7.98
C CYS A 908 -11.31 -33.01 8.32
N GLY A 909 -10.18 -33.72 8.38
CA GLY A 909 -10.13 -35.14 8.73
C GLY A 909 -10.75 -35.46 10.11
N THR A 910 -11.20 -36.70 10.32
CA THR A 910 -11.80 -37.17 11.58
C THR A 910 -10.81 -37.37 12.72
N SER A 911 -9.51 -37.17 12.46
CA SER A 911 -8.44 -37.30 13.46
C SER A 911 -8.43 -36.13 14.45
N PRO A 912 -8.09 -36.39 15.73
CA PRO A 912 -8.20 -35.42 16.82
C PRO A 912 -7.39 -34.13 16.55
N PRO A 913 -7.78 -32.99 17.14
CA PRO A 913 -7.41 -31.62 16.70
C PRO A 913 -5.94 -31.21 16.91
N GLY A 914 -4.99 -32.14 16.96
CA GLY A 914 -3.60 -31.89 17.35
C GLY A 914 -2.51 -31.95 16.27
N SER A 915 -2.80 -32.24 14.99
CA SER A 915 -1.72 -32.41 13.97
C SER A 915 -1.78 -31.52 12.72
N GLU A 916 -2.86 -30.80 12.46
CA GLU A 916 -2.95 -29.80 11.36
C GLU A 916 -2.99 -28.35 11.89
N ALA A 917 -2.47 -28.11 13.09
CA ALA A 917 -2.50 -26.80 13.74
C ALA A 917 -1.56 -25.79 13.05
N ALA A 918 -2.18 -24.68 12.58
CA ALA A 918 -1.57 -23.41 12.18
C ALA A 918 -0.87 -23.33 10.80
N SER A 919 -1.38 -24.02 9.77
CA SER A 919 -1.18 -23.54 8.40
C SER A 919 -1.99 -22.24 8.19
N GLU A 920 -1.40 -21.24 7.53
CA GLU A 920 -2.02 -19.93 7.26
C GLU A 920 -3.44 -20.10 6.70
N ASP A 921 -4.42 -19.34 7.23
CA ASP A 921 -5.86 -19.38 6.83
C ASP A 921 -6.04 -19.24 5.31
N GLY A 922 -5.07 -18.60 4.64
CA GLY A 922 -5.05 -18.38 3.18
C GLY A 922 -6.04 -17.31 2.72
N LEU A 923 -7.09 -17.06 3.50
CA LEU A 923 -8.13 -16.07 3.27
C LEU A 923 -7.83 -14.73 3.99
N PRO A 924 -8.15 -13.57 3.39
CA PRO A 924 -8.12 -12.28 4.08
C PRO A 924 -9.13 -12.26 5.24
N PRO A 925 -8.89 -11.55 6.35
CA PRO A 925 -9.88 -11.44 7.44
C PRO A 925 -11.25 -11.01 6.88
N TRP A 926 -12.34 -11.37 7.55
CA TRP A 926 -13.63 -10.78 7.22
C TRP A 926 -13.49 -9.25 7.26
N ASP A 927 -14.01 -8.58 6.24
CA ASP A 927 -13.98 -7.11 6.12
C ASP A 927 -14.85 -6.44 7.18
#